data_AF-A0AAD5QMW7-F1
#
_entry.id   AF-A0AAD5QMW7-F1
#
_cell.length_a   1.000
_cell.length_b   1.000
_cell.length_c   1.000
_cell.angle_alpha   90.00
_cell.angle_beta   90.00
_cell.angle_gamma   90.00
#
_symmetry.space_group_name_H-M   'P 1'
#
loop_
_entity.id
_entity.type
_entity.pdbx_description
1 polymer ?
#
loop_
_entity_poly.entity_id
_entity_poly.type
_entity_poly.pdbx_seq_one_letter_code
_entity_poly.pdbx_strand_id
1 'polypeptide(L)'
;LDIYKSGFDGQEYEEDVHSDYDEGSSHSLKSRLINSLGVYLDKKASTLDNVGYGNVEMAEGALDMQMKAVQNGACEKAGGLCPLDGLFCELIMVPPTKFRPIRLFKGEKYENPQSVNLRRVLEATETIKELDKNDMNKVPGIKQILEKKQGLFRMNMMGKRVNFACRSVITPDPYLDIDEIGVPEVFAKKLTFTEPVNLFNKERLRKSVRNGPAFHPGANYIMSSSNKKQMLPGSAYRDDDKRKRMAVARSLEPANTDKLRQPMKVLRHLCDGDMLLMNRQPSLHKPSIQGHRARVITGQRALRMNYAPCKAYNADFDGDEMNGHLVQSHIAQCEVAELANVGNNFLVPRDATPLLGLIQDHVVSGVLLTIRGRFLSKEDFMHLVLSAFAEHTGRIDIPQPAMIKPVKMWSGKQVISCIIKNCVPRDKPLINLESKAKTPLSCWKVPGFNTPQHNMSESEVIFRQGELLVGVLDKQHYGATQYGLIHSCFELYGHKVGVQILSCLSRLFTTFLQLHGFTLGVADILVSKNADKVRKQAVRESRTIGDQVVCAAFGLDENVSQAEIKRVLASAYCSPQGEGQDIKMLDYTMKQAISKYNDAITRACVPDGLIRQFPANALQVMILSGAKGSAVNA
;
A
#
# COMPACT_ATOMS: atom_id res chain seq x y z
N LEU A 1 43.74 -22.45 -39.92
CA LEU A 1 42.71 -22.79 -40.93
C LEU A 1 42.62 -24.31 -41.20
N ASP A 2 43.09 -25.20 -40.29
CA ASP A 2 43.01 -26.67 -40.49
C ASP A 2 42.31 -27.45 -39.36
N ILE A 3 41.41 -26.82 -38.59
CA ILE A 3 40.56 -27.53 -37.60
C ILE A 3 39.05 -27.27 -37.86
N TYR A 4 38.70 -26.62 -38.97
CA TYR A 4 37.30 -26.21 -39.25
C TYR A 4 36.61 -26.99 -40.38
N LYS A 5 37.00 -28.25 -40.63
CA LYS A 5 36.29 -29.13 -41.58
C LYS A 5 36.20 -30.56 -41.07
N SER A 6 35.27 -30.82 -40.14
CA SER A 6 34.48 -32.06 -40.06
C SER A 6 33.56 -31.99 -38.83
N GLY A 7 32.27 -32.33 -39.01
CA GLY A 7 31.34 -32.50 -37.89
C GLY A 7 30.07 -31.65 -37.93
N PHE A 8 29.38 -31.59 -39.07
CA PHE A 8 27.92 -31.51 -39.06
C PHE A 8 27.42 -32.94 -39.26
N ASP A 9 27.06 -33.61 -38.16
CA ASP A 9 26.04 -34.65 -38.13
C ASP A 9 25.57 -34.80 -36.69
N GLY A 10 24.25 -34.75 -36.50
CA GLY A 10 23.63 -34.83 -35.19
C GLY A 10 23.63 -36.25 -34.65
N GLN A 11 23.96 -36.40 -33.38
CA GLN A 11 23.40 -37.42 -32.49
C GLN A 11 23.61 -36.98 -31.04
N GLU A 12 22.54 -37.04 -30.26
CA GLU A 12 22.53 -36.88 -28.80
C GLU A 12 23.35 -38.00 -28.15
N TYR A 13 24.34 -37.64 -27.33
CA TYR A 13 24.87 -38.53 -26.30
C TYR A 13 25.16 -37.71 -25.03
N GLU A 14 24.44 -38.05 -23.96
CA GLU A 14 24.82 -37.77 -22.58
C GLU A 14 26.03 -38.64 -22.23
N GLU A 15 27.16 -38.04 -21.84
CA GLU A 15 28.18 -38.74 -21.06
C GLU A 15 28.66 -37.88 -19.89
N ASP A 16 28.52 -38.46 -18.70
CA ASP A 16 29.13 -38.06 -17.44
C ASP A 16 30.66 -38.03 -17.58
N VAL A 17 31.29 -36.91 -17.22
CA VAL A 17 32.75 -36.84 -17.06
C VAL A 17 33.08 -36.49 -15.62
N HIS A 18 33.51 -37.52 -14.88
CA HIS A 18 34.31 -37.42 -13.68
C HIS A 18 35.55 -36.56 -13.94
N SER A 19 35.80 -35.58 -13.08
CA SER A 19 36.99 -34.73 -13.14
C SER A 19 37.97 -35.11 -12.04
N ASP A 20 38.93 -35.97 -12.35
CA ASP A 20 40.24 -35.97 -11.68
C ASP A 20 41.05 -34.81 -12.28
N TYR A 21 41.24 -33.74 -11.51
CA TYR A 21 42.18 -32.67 -11.85
C TYR A 21 43.22 -32.52 -10.75
N ASP A 22 44.47 -32.71 -11.17
CA ASP A 22 45.72 -32.55 -10.42
C ASP A 22 45.83 -31.12 -9.83
N GLU A 23 45.83 -31.01 -8.49
CA GLU A 23 45.75 -29.74 -7.74
C GLU A 23 47.10 -28.99 -7.58
N GLY A 24 48.20 -29.50 -8.12
CA GLY A 24 49.54 -28.99 -7.79
C GLY A 24 49.99 -27.68 -8.49
N SER A 25 49.51 -27.38 -9.71
CA SER A 25 50.11 -26.32 -10.54
C SER A 25 49.28 -25.05 -10.67
N SER A 26 47.97 -25.09 -10.36
CA SER A 26 47.05 -23.95 -10.56
C SER A 26 47.05 -22.95 -9.40
N HIS A 27 47.48 -23.36 -8.20
CA HIS A 27 47.51 -22.51 -7.00
C HIS A 27 48.63 -21.44 -7.03
N SER A 28 49.73 -21.72 -7.73
CA SER A 28 50.88 -20.80 -7.88
C SER A 28 50.59 -19.64 -8.84
N LEU A 29 49.87 -19.90 -9.93
CA LEU A 29 49.50 -18.88 -10.92
C LEU A 29 48.34 -17.99 -10.45
N LYS A 30 47.34 -18.57 -9.78
CA LYS A 30 46.21 -17.79 -9.20
C LYS A 30 46.66 -16.86 -8.07
N SER A 31 47.55 -17.30 -7.19
CA SER A 31 48.04 -16.45 -6.08
C SER A 31 48.92 -15.31 -6.57
N ARG A 32 49.73 -15.53 -7.62
CA ARG A 32 50.55 -14.49 -8.27
C ARG A 32 49.71 -13.45 -9.02
N LEU A 33 48.64 -13.87 -9.70
CA LEU A 33 47.71 -12.95 -10.39
C LEU A 33 46.84 -12.12 -9.42
N ILE A 34 46.39 -12.72 -8.31
CA ILE A 34 45.57 -12.01 -7.31
C ILE A 34 46.41 -10.99 -6.54
N ASN A 35 47.65 -11.32 -6.19
CA ASN A 35 48.55 -10.38 -5.53
C ASN A 35 49.03 -9.26 -6.48
N SER A 36 49.25 -9.54 -7.77
CA SER A 36 49.62 -8.48 -8.72
C SER A 36 48.44 -7.53 -9.01
N LEU A 37 47.21 -8.05 -9.13
CA LEU A 37 45.99 -7.24 -9.31
C LEU A 37 45.61 -6.44 -8.06
N GLY A 38 45.81 -7.00 -6.86
CA GLY A 38 45.57 -6.29 -5.59
C GLY A 38 46.49 -5.08 -5.42
N VAL A 39 47.78 -5.24 -5.71
CA VAL A 39 48.77 -4.14 -5.66
C VAL A 39 48.52 -3.10 -6.77
N TYR A 40 48.00 -3.53 -7.92
CA TYR A 40 47.68 -2.65 -9.06
C TYR A 40 46.43 -1.80 -8.82
N LEU A 41 45.46 -2.29 -8.06
CA LEU A 41 44.22 -1.56 -7.75
C LEU A 41 44.39 -0.60 -6.55
N ASP A 42 45.16 -0.99 -5.52
CA ASP A 42 45.40 -0.15 -4.34
C ASP A 42 46.21 1.11 -4.67
N LYS A 43 47.25 1.00 -5.53
CA LYS A 43 48.00 2.17 -6.01
C LYS A 43 47.18 3.09 -6.92
N LYS A 44 46.09 2.59 -7.52
CA LYS A 44 45.22 3.37 -8.39
C LYS A 44 44.19 4.17 -7.59
N ALA A 45 43.69 3.61 -6.48
CA ALA A 45 42.78 4.30 -5.56
C ALA A 45 43.42 5.53 -4.93
N SER A 46 44.66 5.42 -4.41
CA SER A 46 45.37 6.53 -3.77
C SER A 46 45.68 7.72 -4.70
N THR A 47 45.72 7.48 -6.01
CA THR A 47 46.07 8.51 -7.01
C THR A 47 44.83 9.19 -7.61
N LEU A 48 43.66 8.54 -7.52
CA LEU A 48 42.38 9.05 -8.05
C LEU A 48 41.56 9.85 -7.03
N ASP A 49 41.88 9.76 -5.74
CA ASP A 49 41.18 10.51 -4.67
C ASP A 49 41.34 12.04 -4.76
N ASN A 50 42.24 12.56 -5.60
CA ASN A 50 42.51 14.00 -5.74
C ASN A 50 42.00 14.66 -7.03
N VAL A 51 41.27 13.97 -7.91
CA VAL A 51 40.80 14.56 -9.17
C VAL A 51 39.28 14.64 -9.20
N GLY A 52 38.77 15.84 -8.94
CA GLY A 52 37.35 16.17 -9.00
C GLY A 52 36.73 15.92 -10.37
N TYR A 53 35.47 15.47 -10.35
CA TYR A 53 34.67 15.20 -11.54
C TYR A 53 34.38 16.47 -12.35
N GLY A 54 34.63 16.40 -13.65
CA GLY A 54 33.93 17.22 -14.66
C GLY A 54 34.81 18.11 -15.52
N ASN A 55 35.16 17.62 -16.72
CA ASN A 55 35.20 18.34 -18.01
C ASN A 55 36.09 17.56 -18.98
N VAL A 56 35.69 17.47 -20.25
CA VAL A 56 36.47 16.82 -21.33
C VAL A 56 37.83 17.52 -21.50
N GLU A 57 37.90 18.83 -21.22
CA GLU A 57 39.13 19.63 -21.21
C GLU A 57 40.14 19.20 -20.12
N MET A 58 39.68 18.68 -18.98
CA MET A 58 40.59 18.15 -17.94
C MET A 58 41.21 16.79 -18.33
N ALA A 59 40.53 16.01 -19.17
CA ALA A 59 41.08 14.76 -19.69
C ALA A 59 42.19 15.03 -20.73
N GLU A 60 42.03 16.04 -21.59
CA GLU A 60 43.09 16.49 -22.52
C GLU A 60 44.30 17.05 -21.76
N GLY A 61 44.06 17.87 -20.73
CA GLY A 61 45.13 18.38 -19.87
C GLY A 61 45.91 17.28 -19.13
N ALA A 62 45.21 16.26 -18.62
CA ALA A 62 45.85 15.09 -17.98
C ALA A 62 46.62 14.22 -18.98
N LEU A 63 46.11 14.06 -20.21
CA LEU A 63 46.79 13.33 -21.28
C LEU A 63 48.08 14.03 -21.69
N ASP A 64 48.04 15.36 -21.83
CA ASP A 64 49.19 16.19 -22.20
C ASP A 64 50.27 16.20 -21.10
N MET A 65 49.85 16.19 -19.83
CA MET A 65 50.74 16.06 -18.68
C MET A 65 51.40 14.67 -18.61
N GLN A 66 50.64 13.60 -18.89
CA GLN A 66 51.17 12.23 -18.95
C GLN A 66 52.09 12.01 -20.16
N MET A 67 51.78 12.58 -21.33
CA MET A 67 52.65 12.54 -22.50
C MET A 67 53.97 13.27 -22.25
N LYS A 68 53.94 14.45 -21.62
CA LYS A 68 55.15 15.17 -21.18
C LYS A 68 55.97 14.39 -20.16
N ALA A 69 55.32 13.68 -19.22
CA ALA A 69 56.01 12.83 -18.25
C ALA A 69 56.72 11.63 -18.91
N VAL A 70 56.12 11.04 -19.95
CA VAL A 70 56.73 9.95 -20.74
C VAL A 70 57.88 10.47 -21.63
N GLN A 71 57.73 11.62 -22.28
CA GLN A 71 58.80 12.28 -23.04
C GLN A 71 60.02 12.64 -22.17
N ASN A 72 59.81 12.93 -20.89
CA ASN A 72 60.86 13.25 -19.92
C ASN A 72 61.51 12.01 -19.25
N GLY A 73 61.30 10.80 -19.79
CA GLY A 73 62.01 9.58 -19.34
C GLY A 73 61.45 8.92 -18.08
N ALA A 74 60.24 9.26 -17.64
CA ALA A 74 59.65 8.68 -16.41
C ALA A 74 59.37 7.16 -16.51
N CYS A 75 59.27 6.59 -17.71
CA CYS A 75 59.05 5.15 -17.91
C CYS A 75 60.22 4.28 -17.44
N GLU A 76 61.46 4.80 -17.49
CA GLU A 76 62.65 4.04 -17.08
C GLU A 76 62.71 3.80 -15.55
N LYS A 77 62.03 4.64 -14.76
CA LYS A 77 61.98 4.52 -13.29
C LYS A 77 60.84 3.64 -12.77
N ALA A 78 59.88 3.28 -13.61
CA ALA A 78 58.65 2.56 -13.24
C ALA A 78 58.64 1.08 -13.64
N GLY A 79 59.82 0.44 -13.75
CA GLY A 79 59.91 -1.01 -13.98
C GLY A 79 59.32 -1.50 -15.31
N GLY A 80 59.35 -0.65 -16.35
CA GLY A 80 58.96 -1.03 -17.71
C GLY A 80 57.47 -0.96 -18.03
N LEU A 81 56.60 -0.49 -17.12
CA LEU A 81 55.20 -0.18 -17.45
C LEU A 81 55.03 1.33 -17.68
N CYS A 82 54.64 1.70 -18.90
CA CYS A 82 54.34 3.08 -19.23
C CYS A 82 52.93 3.42 -18.69
N PRO A 83 52.74 4.52 -17.94
CA PRO A 83 51.41 4.92 -17.47
C PRO A 83 50.38 5.11 -18.60
N LEU A 84 50.84 5.40 -19.83
CA LEU A 84 50.00 5.54 -21.01
C LEU A 84 49.45 4.19 -21.51
N ASP A 85 50.07 3.05 -21.18
CA ASP A 85 49.60 1.72 -21.59
C ASP A 85 48.20 1.42 -21.03
N GLY A 86 47.81 2.10 -19.94
CA GLY A 86 46.46 1.99 -19.36
C GLY A 86 45.36 2.70 -20.16
N LEU A 87 45.70 3.50 -21.17
CA LEU A 87 44.76 4.22 -22.03
C LEU A 87 44.47 3.47 -23.34
N PHE A 88 45.36 2.55 -23.72
CA PHE A 88 45.23 1.75 -24.93
C PHE A 88 44.83 0.31 -24.55
N CYS A 89 43.96 -0.30 -25.36
CA CYS A 89 43.57 -1.69 -25.18
C CYS A 89 44.20 -2.54 -26.27
N GLU A 90 45.28 -3.24 -25.95
CA GLU A 90 45.89 -4.23 -26.86
C GLU A 90 45.03 -5.49 -26.99
N LEU A 91 44.31 -5.84 -25.92
CA LEU A 91 43.47 -7.03 -25.85
C LEU A 91 42.04 -6.66 -25.43
N ILE A 92 41.06 -7.25 -26.10
CA ILE A 92 39.64 -7.12 -25.75
C ILE A 92 39.19 -8.39 -25.02
N MET A 93 38.76 -8.24 -23.77
CA MET A 93 38.19 -9.36 -23.02
C MET A 93 36.79 -9.73 -23.52
N VAL A 94 36.62 -11.00 -23.90
CA VAL A 94 35.35 -11.53 -24.39
C VAL A 94 34.54 -12.14 -23.23
N PRO A 95 33.32 -11.67 -22.95
CA PRO A 95 32.48 -12.27 -21.90
C PRO A 95 32.15 -13.74 -22.19
N PRO A 96 32.09 -14.62 -21.16
CA PRO A 96 31.68 -16.02 -21.31
C PRO A 96 30.31 -16.17 -21.97
N THR A 97 30.08 -17.30 -22.65
CA THR A 97 28.87 -17.58 -23.44
C THR A 97 27.57 -17.42 -22.63
N LYS A 98 27.59 -17.73 -21.33
CA LYS A 98 26.45 -17.56 -20.41
C LYS A 98 25.92 -16.11 -20.37
N PHE A 99 26.78 -15.11 -20.56
CA PHE A 99 26.41 -13.69 -20.56
C PHE A 99 26.07 -13.14 -21.96
N ARG A 100 26.29 -13.95 -23.01
CA ARG A 100 25.95 -13.65 -24.40
C ARG A 100 25.07 -14.75 -25.01
N PRO A 101 23.92 -15.09 -24.41
CA PRO A 101 23.06 -16.14 -24.93
C PRO A 101 22.43 -15.75 -26.26
N ILE A 102 22.10 -16.75 -27.08
CA ILE A 102 21.24 -16.60 -28.26
C ILE A 102 19.88 -16.07 -27.80
N ARG A 103 19.34 -15.09 -28.53
CA ARG A 103 18.01 -14.55 -28.26
C ARG A 103 16.98 -15.34 -29.06
N LEU A 104 15.87 -15.67 -28.42
CA LEU A 104 14.73 -16.30 -29.08
C LEU A 104 13.62 -15.26 -29.19
N PHE A 105 13.13 -15.03 -30.40
CA PHE A 105 11.96 -14.18 -30.63
C PHE A 105 11.02 -14.91 -31.57
N LYS A 106 9.79 -15.18 -31.09
CA LYS A 106 8.75 -15.92 -31.84
C LYS A 106 9.22 -17.28 -32.42
N GLY A 107 10.12 -17.98 -31.73
CA GLY A 107 10.64 -19.29 -32.16
C GLY A 107 11.87 -19.22 -33.07
N GLU A 108 12.20 -18.05 -33.61
CA GLU A 108 13.42 -17.82 -34.38
C GLU A 108 14.60 -17.47 -33.46
N LYS A 109 15.79 -17.95 -33.86
CA LYS A 109 17.05 -17.72 -33.15
C LYS A 109 17.75 -16.50 -33.73
N TYR A 110 18.06 -15.54 -32.86
CA TYR A 110 18.79 -14.32 -33.18
C TYR A 110 20.10 -14.27 -32.40
N GLU A 111 21.16 -13.81 -33.05
CA GLU A 111 22.45 -13.62 -32.39
C GLU A 111 22.37 -12.55 -31.29
N ASN A 112 23.26 -12.67 -30.30
CA ASN A 112 23.35 -11.67 -29.25
C ASN A 112 23.98 -10.38 -29.82
N PRO A 113 23.39 -9.19 -29.55
CA PRO A 113 23.97 -7.88 -29.89
C PRO A 113 25.46 -7.73 -29.58
N GLN A 114 25.93 -8.23 -28.43
CA GLN A 114 27.34 -8.15 -28.06
C GLN A 114 28.23 -9.05 -28.94
N SER A 115 27.73 -10.22 -29.34
CA SER A 115 28.45 -11.13 -30.23
C SER A 115 28.60 -10.55 -31.63
N VAL A 116 27.56 -9.88 -32.14
CA VAL A 116 27.61 -9.16 -33.43
C VAL A 116 28.68 -8.07 -33.41
N ASN A 117 28.74 -7.27 -32.33
CA ASN A 117 29.77 -6.23 -32.19
C ASN A 117 31.19 -6.81 -32.10
N LEU A 118 31.39 -7.90 -31.36
CA LEU A 118 32.70 -8.55 -31.26
C LEU A 118 33.13 -9.16 -32.59
N ARG A 119 32.20 -9.73 -33.36
CA ARG A 119 32.46 -10.24 -34.71
C ARG A 119 32.93 -9.13 -35.65
N ARG A 120 32.27 -7.96 -35.64
CA ARG A 120 32.69 -6.79 -36.44
C ARG A 120 34.10 -6.33 -36.11
N VAL A 121 34.49 -6.35 -34.82
CA VAL A 121 35.87 -6.02 -34.41
C VAL A 121 36.87 -7.05 -34.95
N LEU A 122 36.53 -8.33 -34.91
CA LEU A 122 37.38 -9.40 -35.45
C LEU A 122 37.56 -9.28 -36.97
N GLU A 123 36.47 -9.06 -37.72
CA GLU A 123 36.50 -8.83 -39.18
C GLU A 123 37.30 -7.57 -39.57
N ALA A 124 37.19 -6.49 -38.77
CA ALA A 124 37.98 -5.28 -38.97
C ALA A 124 39.49 -5.49 -38.68
N THR A 125 39.82 -6.35 -37.71
CA THR A 125 41.22 -6.70 -37.38
C THR A 125 41.87 -7.50 -38.51
N GLU A 126 41.13 -8.42 -39.14
CA GLU A 126 41.64 -9.21 -40.28
C GLU A 126 41.89 -8.38 -41.54
N THR A 127 41.12 -7.30 -41.75
CA THR A 127 41.17 -6.49 -42.98
C THR A 127 41.88 -5.14 -42.85
N ILE A 128 42.23 -4.72 -41.63
CA ILE A 128 42.75 -3.37 -41.29
C ILE A 128 41.93 -2.26 -41.98
N LYS A 129 40.60 -2.39 -41.95
CA LYS A 129 39.69 -1.37 -42.46
C LYS A 129 39.18 -0.48 -41.33
N GLU A 130 39.05 0.81 -41.60
CA GLU A 130 38.43 1.74 -40.66
C GLU A 130 36.98 1.31 -40.38
N LEU A 131 36.63 1.24 -39.10
CA LEU A 131 35.25 1.02 -38.67
C LEU A 131 34.44 2.27 -39.01
N ASP A 132 33.55 2.14 -40.00
CA ASP A 132 32.72 3.25 -40.47
C ASP A 132 31.82 3.80 -39.35
N LYS A 133 31.96 5.09 -39.03
CA LYS A 133 31.24 5.75 -37.91
C LYS A 133 29.75 5.98 -38.20
N ASN A 134 29.31 5.80 -39.45
CA ASN A 134 27.98 6.19 -39.95
C ASN A 134 26.97 5.03 -40.10
N ASP A 135 27.22 3.89 -39.45
CA ASP A 135 26.31 2.75 -39.50
C ASP A 135 24.99 3.08 -38.73
N MET A 136 23.90 3.28 -39.47
CA MET A 136 22.58 3.71 -38.96
C MET A 136 21.91 2.70 -38.01
N ASN A 137 22.43 1.46 -37.94
CA ASN A 137 21.96 0.41 -37.04
C ASN A 137 22.88 0.27 -35.81
N LYS A 138 22.85 1.26 -34.90
CA LYS A 138 23.62 1.21 -33.65
C LYS A 138 23.11 0.12 -32.71
N VAL A 139 23.77 -1.04 -32.73
CA VAL A 139 23.61 -2.11 -31.75
C VAL A 139 24.03 -1.60 -30.36
N PRO A 140 23.23 -1.81 -29.30
CA PRO A 140 23.50 -1.22 -27.99
C PRO A 140 24.81 -1.77 -27.38
N GLY A 141 25.75 -0.86 -27.10
CA GLY A 141 26.99 -1.17 -26.39
C GLY A 141 26.81 -1.35 -24.88
N ILE A 142 27.86 -1.79 -24.20
CA ILE A 142 27.84 -2.08 -22.75
C ILE A 142 27.42 -0.87 -21.91
N LYS A 143 27.94 0.33 -22.22
CA LYS A 143 27.55 1.59 -21.55
C LYS A 143 26.03 1.82 -21.55
N GLN A 144 25.39 1.60 -22.70
CA GLN A 144 23.94 1.79 -22.84
C GLN A 144 23.11 0.77 -22.05
N ILE A 145 23.64 -0.44 -21.84
CA ILE A 145 23.01 -1.48 -21.00
C ILE A 145 23.07 -1.09 -19.52
N LEU A 146 24.08 -0.32 -19.11
CA LEU A 146 24.27 0.10 -17.72
C LEU A 146 23.46 1.35 -17.35
N GLU A 147 23.53 2.40 -18.18
CA GLU A 147 23.09 3.76 -17.79
C GLU A 147 21.59 4.05 -17.96
N LYS A 148 20.89 3.30 -18.81
CA LYS A 148 19.47 3.59 -19.10
C LYS A 148 18.57 3.40 -17.87
N LYS A 149 17.38 4.02 -17.89
CA LYS A 149 16.32 3.75 -16.88
C LYS A 149 15.95 2.27 -16.80
N GLN A 150 15.95 1.59 -17.96
CA GLN A 150 15.79 0.13 -18.09
C GLN A 150 17.15 -0.62 -18.04
N GLY A 151 18.21 0.06 -17.65
CA GLY A 151 19.55 -0.50 -17.53
C GLY A 151 19.73 -1.35 -16.28
N LEU A 152 20.86 -2.03 -16.20
CA LEU A 152 21.16 -3.06 -15.18
C LEU A 152 20.96 -2.55 -13.74
N PHE A 153 21.50 -1.37 -13.42
CA PHE A 153 21.48 -0.85 -12.05
C PHE A 153 20.05 -0.62 -11.54
N ARG A 154 19.21 0.07 -12.31
CA ARG A 154 17.86 0.43 -11.86
C ARG A 154 16.88 -0.73 -11.97
N MET A 155 16.95 -1.51 -13.05
CA MET A 155 15.94 -2.52 -13.35
C MET A 155 16.22 -3.90 -12.74
N ASN A 156 17.49 -4.25 -12.51
CA ASN A 156 17.89 -5.59 -12.07
C ASN A 156 18.69 -5.62 -10.77
N MET A 157 19.26 -4.50 -10.31
CA MET A 157 19.90 -4.42 -9.00
C MET A 157 18.98 -3.76 -7.96
N MET A 158 18.52 -2.52 -8.21
CA MET A 158 17.66 -1.78 -7.30
C MET A 158 16.21 -2.29 -7.30
N GLY A 159 15.63 -2.46 -8.48
CA GLY A 159 14.39 -3.21 -8.68
C GLY A 159 14.70 -4.65 -9.05
N LYS A 160 13.93 -5.60 -8.52
CA LYS A 160 13.98 -7.01 -8.95
C LYS A 160 12.56 -7.57 -8.99
N ARG A 161 12.32 -8.50 -9.91
CA ARG A 161 11.17 -9.39 -9.80
C ARG A 161 11.45 -10.40 -8.70
N VAL A 162 10.46 -10.66 -7.87
CA VAL A 162 10.57 -11.52 -6.69
C VAL A 162 9.71 -12.76 -6.82
N ASN A 163 10.16 -13.85 -6.22
CA ASN A 163 9.37 -15.06 -6.05
C ASN A 163 8.43 -14.91 -4.83
N PHE A 164 7.51 -15.88 -4.65
CA PHE A 164 6.58 -15.92 -3.51
C PHE A 164 5.71 -14.66 -3.36
N ALA A 165 5.29 -14.11 -4.49
CA ALA A 165 4.38 -12.97 -4.55
C ALA A 165 3.14 -13.30 -5.38
N CYS A 166 2.04 -12.61 -5.07
CA CYS A 166 0.80 -12.64 -5.83
C CYS A 166 0.34 -11.21 -6.13
N ARG A 167 -0.55 -11.08 -7.12
CA ARG A 167 -1.24 -9.84 -7.45
C ARG A 167 -2.69 -10.16 -7.78
N SER A 168 -3.60 -9.36 -7.28
CA SER A 168 -5.02 -9.43 -7.66
C SER A 168 -5.70 -8.11 -7.36
N VAL A 169 -6.90 -7.96 -7.90
CA VAL A 169 -7.83 -6.90 -7.52
C VAL A 169 -8.21 -7.07 -6.05
N ILE A 170 -8.37 -5.96 -5.35
CA ILE A 170 -8.89 -5.94 -3.98
C ILE A 170 -10.40 -5.75 -3.95
N THR A 171 -11.03 -6.41 -2.99
CA THR A 171 -12.46 -6.29 -2.71
C THR A 171 -12.67 -6.01 -1.22
N PRO A 172 -13.69 -5.23 -0.85
CA PRO A 172 -13.90 -4.87 0.53
C PRO A 172 -14.48 -6.04 1.33
N ASP A 173 -14.06 -6.17 2.59
CA ASP A 173 -14.63 -7.12 3.55
C ASP A 173 -14.61 -6.54 4.98
N PRO A 174 -15.76 -6.13 5.55
CA PRO A 174 -15.82 -5.55 6.89
C PRO A 174 -15.65 -6.59 8.02
N TYR A 175 -15.72 -7.89 7.73
CA TYR A 175 -15.64 -8.93 8.77
C TYR A 175 -14.21 -9.34 9.10
N LEU A 176 -13.27 -9.07 8.20
CA LEU A 176 -11.85 -9.24 8.44
C LEU A 176 -11.36 -8.27 9.51
N ASP A 177 -10.42 -8.73 10.32
CA ASP A 177 -9.69 -7.80 11.19
C ASP A 177 -8.89 -6.80 10.34
N ILE A 178 -8.53 -5.67 10.94
CA ILE A 178 -8.00 -4.52 10.20
C ILE A 178 -6.57 -4.75 9.73
N ASP A 179 -5.85 -5.62 10.43
CA ASP A 179 -4.52 -6.09 10.08
C ASP A 179 -4.55 -7.47 9.39
N GLU A 180 -5.71 -7.93 8.92
CA GLU A 180 -5.86 -9.13 8.11
C GLU A 180 -6.05 -8.82 6.62
N ILE A 181 -5.52 -9.71 5.79
CA ILE A 181 -5.79 -9.78 4.36
C ILE A 181 -6.42 -11.13 4.02
N GLY A 182 -7.59 -11.07 3.38
CA GLY A 182 -8.27 -12.24 2.85
C GLY A 182 -7.56 -12.75 1.61
N VAL A 183 -6.95 -13.93 1.72
CA VAL A 183 -6.20 -14.59 0.65
C VAL A 183 -7.07 -15.69 0.03
N PRO A 184 -7.36 -15.64 -1.28
CA PRO A 184 -8.00 -16.72 -1.99
C PRO A 184 -7.27 -18.05 -1.83
N GLU A 185 -8.03 -19.15 -1.67
CA GLU A 185 -7.47 -20.51 -1.60
C GLU A 185 -6.55 -20.84 -2.80
N VAL A 186 -6.82 -20.27 -3.98
CA VAL A 186 -5.98 -20.42 -5.19
C VAL A 186 -4.57 -19.90 -4.97
N PHE A 187 -4.41 -18.78 -4.26
CA PHE A 187 -3.10 -18.24 -3.90
C PHE A 187 -2.50 -19.01 -2.72
N ALA A 188 -3.32 -19.34 -1.71
CA ALA A 188 -2.86 -20.05 -0.53
C ALA A 188 -2.21 -21.41 -0.87
N LYS A 189 -2.76 -22.14 -1.85
CA LYS A 189 -2.19 -23.41 -2.34
C LYS A 189 -0.89 -23.26 -3.13
N LYS A 190 -0.68 -22.12 -3.80
CA LYS A 190 0.50 -21.88 -4.63
C LYS A 190 1.66 -21.27 -3.84
N LEU A 191 1.35 -20.33 -2.96
CA LEU A 191 2.33 -19.71 -2.08
C LEU A 191 2.71 -20.69 -0.98
N THR A 192 4.00 -20.91 -0.81
CA THR A 192 4.51 -21.83 0.20
C THR A 192 5.47 -21.14 1.15
N PHE A 193 5.44 -21.57 2.42
CA PHE A 193 6.40 -21.18 3.44
C PHE A 193 7.26 -22.39 3.80
N THR A 194 8.58 -22.19 3.89
CA THR A 194 9.52 -23.27 4.20
C THR A 194 9.62 -23.44 5.71
N GLU A 195 8.93 -24.44 6.26
CA GLU A 195 8.93 -24.69 7.70
C GLU A 195 9.85 -25.87 8.07
N PRO A 196 10.86 -25.68 8.94
CA PRO A 196 11.68 -26.76 9.45
C PRO A 196 10.87 -27.66 10.40
N VAL A 197 11.01 -28.98 10.25
CA VAL A 197 10.35 -29.95 11.13
C VAL A 197 11.00 -29.93 12.51
N ASN A 198 10.19 -29.74 13.54
CA ASN A 198 10.57 -29.82 14.95
C ASN A 198 9.56 -30.68 15.72
N LEU A 199 9.81 -30.89 17.02
CA LEU A 199 8.96 -31.74 17.86
C LEU A 199 7.52 -31.22 17.99
N PHE A 200 7.33 -29.90 18.00
CA PHE A 200 6.04 -29.25 18.22
C PHE A 200 5.15 -29.23 16.96
N ASN A 201 5.75 -29.09 15.77
CA ASN A 201 5.02 -28.94 14.51
C ASN A 201 4.94 -30.23 13.67
N LYS A 202 5.67 -31.30 14.06
CA LYS A 202 5.76 -32.57 13.31
C LYS A 202 4.40 -33.13 12.91
N GLU A 203 3.45 -33.17 13.84
CA GLU A 203 2.12 -33.72 13.58
C GLU A 203 1.32 -32.87 12.60
N ARG A 204 1.42 -31.54 12.75
CA ARG A 204 0.78 -30.57 11.83
C ARG A 204 1.34 -30.72 10.42
N LEU A 205 2.67 -30.72 10.28
CA LEU A 205 3.34 -30.86 8.98
C LEU A 205 3.09 -32.22 8.34
N ARG A 206 2.98 -33.29 9.14
CA ARG A 206 2.54 -34.61 8.66
C ARG A 206 1.16 -34.54 8.01
N LYS A 207 0.19 -33.85 8.63
CA LYS A 207 -1.14 -33.65 8.04
C LYS A 207 -1.05 -32.87 6.73
N SER A 208 -0.27 -31.79 6.68
CA SER A 208 -0.05 -31.01 5.44
C SER A 208 0.54 -31.84 4.30
N VAL A 209 1.54 -32.68 4.59
CA VAL A 209 2.14 -33.58 3.59
C VAL A 209 1.15 -34.65 3.11
N ARG A 210 0.34 -35.20 4.02
CA ARG A 210 -0.72 -36.14 3.67
C ARG A 210 -1.76 -35.49 2.75
N ASN A 211 -2.17 -34.26 3.03
CA ASN A 211 -3.11 -33.50 2.20
C ASN A 211 -2.52 -33.17 0.82
N GLY A 212 -1.20 -32.94 0.75
CA GLY A 212 -0.48 -32.71 -0.49
C GLY A 212 -0.84 -31.38 -1.17
N PRO A 213 -0.55 -31.22 -2.47
CA PRO A 213 -0.75 -29.96 -3.18
C PRO A 213 -2.22 -29.60 -3.45
N ALA A 214 -3.11 -30.60 -3.52
CA ALA A 214 -4.49 -30.42 -4.00
C ALA A 214 -5.43 -29.79 -2.96
N PHE A 215 -5.24 -30.10 -1.67
CA PHE A 215 -6.11 -29.67 -0.58
C PHE A 215 -5.40 -28.69 0.33
N HIS A 216 -6.08 -27.60 0.68
CA HIS A 216 -5.61 -26.65 1.68
C HIS A 216 -6.24 -26.99 3.04
N PRO A 217 -5.51 -26.95 4.17
CA PRO A 217 -4.07 -26.72 4.30
C PRO A 217 -3.22 -27.94 3.89
N GLY A 218 -2.28 -27.73 2.98
CA GLY A 218 -1.44 -28.79 2.40
C GLY A 218 0.03 -28.40 2.26
N ALA A 219 0.76 -29.11 1.41
CA ALA A 219 2.17 -28.85 1.12
C ALA A 219 2.52 -29.24 -0.32
N ASN A 220 3.45 -28.49 -0.94
CA ASN A 220 3.85 -28.73 -2.33
C ASN A 220 5.18 -29.45 -2.46
N TYR A 221 6.13 -29.17 -1.55
CA TYR A 221 7.48 -29.74 -1.63
C TYR A 221 8.00 -30.13 -0.26
N ILE A 222 8.96 -31.04 -0.27
CA ILE A 222 9.77 -31.40 0.90
C ILE A 222 11.23 -31.22 0.52
N MET A 223 12.00 -30.75 1.49
CA MET A 223 13.44 -30.60 1.39
C MET A 223 14.09 -31.57 2.36
N SER A 224 14.94 -32.45 1.82
CA SER A 224 15.74 -33.38 2.62
C SER A 224 16.78 -32.63 3.47
N SER A 225 17.41 -33.32 4.41
CA SER A 225 18.55 -32.78 5.18
C SER A 225 19.74 -32.38 4.29
N SER A 226 19.82 -32.91 3.06
CA SER A 226 20.82 -32.53 2.04
C SER A 226 20.38 -31.36 1.15
N ASN A 227 19.32 -30.63 1.53
CA ASN A 227 18.70 -29.54 0.77
C ASN A 227 18.20 -29.93 -0.64
N LYS A 228 18.03 -31.23 -0.94
CA LYS A 228 17.39 -31.67 -2.19
C LYS A 228 15.88 -31.44 -2.08
N LYS A 229 15.33 -30.72 -3.05
CA LYS A 229 13.90 -30.39 -3.12
C LYS A 229 13.15 -31.47 -3.92
N GLN A 230 12.22 -32.14 -3.27
CA GLN A 230 11.32 -33.13 -3.87
C GLN A 230 9.90 -32.57 -3.93
N MET A 231 9.25 -32.71 -5.08
CA MET A 231 7.84 -32.35 -5.24
C MET A 231 6.94 -33.46 -4.72
N LEU A 232 5.87 -33.07 -4.00
CA LEU A 232 4.86 -34.01 -3.56
C LEU A 232 3.95 -34.39 -4.72
N PRO A 233 3.53 -35.67 -4.84
CA PRO A 233 2.59 -36.10 -5.85
C PRO A 233 1.29 -35.28 -5.77
N GLY A 234 0.87 -34.73 -6.91
CA GLY A 234 -0.24 -33.78 -6.98
C GLY A 234 -1.63 -34.39 -7.11
N SER A 235 -1.74 -35.66 -7.52
CA SER A 235 -3.06 -36.28 -7.72
C SER A 235 -3.70 -36.64 -6.39
N ALA A 236 -4.88 -36.06 -6.14
CA ALA A 236 -5.71 -36.42 -5.00
C ALA A 236 -6.31 -37.84 -5.12
N TYR A 237 -6.57 -38.29 -6.35
CA TYR A 237 -7.41 -39.46 -6.64
C TYR A 237 -6.64 -40.74 -6.95
N ARG A 238 -5.32 -40.65 -7.19
CA ARG A 238 -4.49 -41.85 -7.39
C ARG A 238 -4.04 -42.40 -6.04
N ASP A 239 -4.41 -43.65 -5.74
CA ASP A 239 -4.04 -44.29 -4.48
C ASP A 239 -2.52 -44.43 -4.29
N ASP A 240 -1.76 -44.58 -5.37
CA ASP A 240 -0.29 -44.64 -5.31
C ASP A 240 0.32 -43.32 -4.84
N ASP A 241 -0.21 -42.19 -5.31
CA ASP A 241 0.23 -40.85 -4.91
C ASP A 241 -0.11 -40.59 -3.44
N LYS A 242 -1.25 -41.10 -2.98
CA LYS A 242 -1.63 -41.07 -1.55
C LYS A 242 -0.69 -41.94 -0.71
N ARG A 243 -0.37 -43.17 -1.12
CA ARG A 243 0.58 -44.05 -0.42
C ARG A 243 1.97 -43.43 -0.32
N LYS A 244 2.48 -42.85 -1.42
CA LYS A 244 3.76 -42.13 -1.46
C LYS A 244 3.77 -40.96 -0.47
N ARG A 245 2.72 -40.12 -0.45
CA ARG A 245 2.59 -39.02 0.53
C ARG A 245 2.56 -39.52 1.97
N MET A 246 1.85 -40.63 2.24
CA MET A 246 1.79 -41.24 3.57
C MET A 246 3.16 -41.74 4.03
N ALA A 247 3.93 -42.38 3.15
CA ALA A 247 5.29 -42.84 3.44
C ALA A 247 6.21 -41.67 3.78
N VAL A 248 6.19 -40.61 2.95
CA VAL A 248 7.02 -39.42 3.18
C VAL A 248 6.60 -38.66 4.44
N ALA A 249 5.31 -38.59 4.77
CA ALA A 249 4.86 -38.00 6.02
C ALA A 249 5.38 -38.79 7.24
N ARG A 250 5.40 -40.14 7.17
CA ARG A 250 5.94 -40.97 8.25
C ARG A 250 7.43 -40.73 8.45
N SER A 251 8.19 -40.57 7.36
CA SER A 251 9.63 -40.32 7.38
C SER A 251 10.05 -38.90 7.78
N LEU A 252 9.11 -37.97 8.02
CA LEU A 252 9.47 -36.66 8.57
C LEU A 252 10.08 -36.83 9.96
N GLU A 253 11.31 -36.37 10.12
CA GLU A 253 12.05 -36.40 11.38
C GLU A 253 12.55 -35.00 11.76
N PRO A 254 12.45 -34.63 13.06
CA PRO A 254 13.06 -33.42 13.57
C PRO A 254 14.59 -33.54 13.58
N ALA A 255 15.28 -32.41 13.68
CA ALA A 255 16.72 -32.43 13.91
C ALA A 255 17.04 -33.17 15.22
N ASN A 256 18.08 -34.02 15.18
CA ASN A 256 18.64 -34.66 16.37
C ASN A 256 20.06 -34.10 16.61
N THR A 257 20.34 -33.72 17.85
CA THR A 257 21.65 -33.27 18.34
C THR A 257 22.76 -34.29 18.05
N ASP A 258 22.47 -35.59 18.16
CA ASP A 258 23.49 -36.65 18.04
C ASP A 258 24.09 -36.77 16.64
N LYS A 259 23.33 -36.37 15.60
CA LYS A 259 23.73 -36.57 14.20
C LYS A 259 24.17 -35.28 13.50
N LEU A 260 24.14 -34.12 14.18
CA LEU A 260 24.38 -32.79 13.58
C LEU A 260 23.65 -32.59 12.23
N ARG A 261 22.47 -33.21 12.06
CA ARG A 261 21.73 -33.19 10.79
C ARG A 261 20.78 -32.00 10.76
N GLN A 262 20.79 -31.26 9.65
CA GLN A 262 19.76 -30.28 9.38
C GLN A 262 18.38 -30.95 9.38
N PRO A 263 17.35 -30.32 9.98
CA PRO A 263 16.01 -30.86 9.94
C PRO A 263 15.49 -30.90 8.51
N MET A 264 14.66 -31.90 8.20
CA MET A 264 13.87 -31.84 6.97
C MET A 264 12.98 -30.59 7.00
N LYS A 265 12.75 -29.98 5.84
CA LYS A 265 11.88 -28.80 5.72
C LYS A 265 10.69 -29.13 4.84
N VAL A 266 9.52 -28.66 5.23
CA VAL A 266 8.28 -28.83 4.47
C VAL A 266 7.90 -27.46 3.90
N LEU A 267 7.74 -27.38 2.59
CA LEU A 267 7.18 -26.20 1.92
C LEU A 267 5.66 -26.33 1.96
N ARG A 268 5.09 -25.99 3.13
CA ARG A 268 3.66 -25.99 3.37
C ARG A 268 3.00 -24.83 2.63
N HIS A 269 1.71 -24.95 2.37
CA HIS A 269 0.89 -23.83 1.89
C HIS A 269 0.92 -22.66 2.88
N LEU A 270 0.63 -21.47 2.36
CA LEU A 270 0.32 -20.28 3.16
C LEU A 270 -0.92 -20.57 4.00
N CYS A 271 -0.84 -20.32 5.30
CA CYS A 271 -1.91 -20.58 6.27
C CYS A 271 -2.31 -19.29 6.99
N ASP A 272 -3.42 -19.35 7.72
CA ASP A 272 -3.87 -18.25 8.57
C ASP A 272 -2.77 -17.83 9.56
N GLY A 273 -2.61 -16.52 9.71
CA GLY A 273 -1.60 -15.90 10.57
C GLY A 273 -0.22 -15.72 9.94
N ASP A 274 0.07 -16.29 8.77
CA ASP A 274 1.32 -15.97 8.04
C ASP A 274 1.32 -14.49 7.62
N MET A 275 2.45 -13.80 7.75
CA MET A 275 2.58 -12.39 7.37
C MET A 275 2.80 -12.22 5.86
N LEU A 276 1.98 -11.35 5.25
CA LEU A 276 2.18 -10.84 3.89
C LEU A 276 2.47 -9.35 3.93
N LEU A 277 3.44 -8.92 3.14
CA LEU A 277 3.60 -7.50 2.82
C LEU A 277 2.69 -7.13 1.65
N MET A 278 1.73 -6.26 1.90
CA MET A 278 0.77 -5.76 0.93
C MET A 278 1.21 -4.39 0.42
N ASN A 279 1.18 -4.20 -0.90
CA ASN A 279 1.62 -2.98 -1.56
C ASN A 279 0.64 -2.56 -2.68
N ARG A 280 0.22 -1.30 -2.66
CA ARG A 280 -0.50 -0.65 -3.77
C ARG A 280 0.46 0.26 -4.57
N GLN A 281 0.49 0.07 -5.89
CA GLN A 281 1.29 0.91 -6.80
C GLN A 281 0.47 2.14 -7.23
N PRO A 282 1.08 3.35 -7.31
CA PRO A 282 2.46 3.70 -6.96
C PRO A 282 2.69 3.84 -5.45
N SER A 283 3.82 3.33 -4.96
CA SER A 283 4.20 3.44 -3.53
C SER A 283 4.92 4.77 -3.27
N LEU A 284 4.18 5.79 -2.85
CA LEU A 284 4.74 7.14 -2.62
C LEU A 284 5.36 7.29 -1.23
N HIS A 285 4.82 6.57 -0.25
CA HIS A 285 5.19 6.71 1.15
C HIS A 285 5.31 5.33 1.81
N LYS A 286 6.03 5.25 2.94
CA LYS A 286 6.16 4.00 3.72
C LYS A 286 4.80 3.31 4.00
N PRO A 287 3.71 4.02 4.38
CA PRO A 287 2.42 3.37 4.62
C PRO A 287 1.78 2.71 3.39
N SER A 288 2.27 2.96 2.17
CA SER A 288 1.79 2.26 0.97
C SER A 288 2.30 0.82 0.87
N ILE A 289 3.17 0.38 1.78
CA ILE A 289 3.57 -1.01 1.98
C ILE A 289 3.49 -1.38 3.47
N GLN A 290 2.61 -2.30 3.83
CA GLN A 290 2.42 -2.73 5.24
C GLN A 290 2.19 -4.23 5.34
N GLY A 291 2.48 -4.77 6.51
CA GLY A 291 2.31 -6.16 6.87
C GLY A 291 0.89 -6.48 7.34
N HIS A 292 0.28 -7.49 6.73
CA HIS A 292 -1.02 -8.04 7.11
C HIS A 292 -0.87 -9.51 7.47
N ARG A 293 -1.69 -10.00 8.41
CA ARG A 293 -1.87 -11.44 8.64
C ARG A 293 -2.72 -12.02 7.53
N ALA A 294 -2.32 -13.17 6.99
CA ALA A 294 -3.14 -13.93 6.07
C ALA A 294 -4.38 -14.46 6.78
N ARG A 295 -5.52 -14.39 6.09
CA ARG A 295 -6.70 -15.19 6.38
C ARG A 295 -7.19 -15.84 5.11
N VAL A 296 -7.18 -17.17 5.03
CA VAL A 296 -7.52 -17.91 3.82
C VAL A 296 -9.03 -17.99 3.67
N ILE A 297 -9.54 -17.54 2.53
CA ILE A 297 -10.97 -17.52 2.25
C ILE A 297 -11.28 -18.46 1.07
N THR A 298 -12.18 -19.41 1.31
CA THR A 298 -12.64 -20.39 0.31
C THR A 298 -13.64 -19.77 -0.66
N GLY A 299 -13.63 -20.23 -1.92
CA GLY A 299 -14.59 -19.80 -2.95
C GLY A 299 -14.37 -18.38 -3.51
N GLN A 300 -13.38 -17.64 -3.01
CA GLN A 300 -13.02 -16.30 -3.51
C GLN A 300 -11.89 -16.38 -4.54
N ARG A 301 -11.79 -15.34 -5.38
CA ARG A 301 -10.73 -15.19 -6.41
C ARG A 301 -9.91 -13.89 -6.28
N ALA A 302 -10.48 -12.88 -5.62
CA ALA A 302 -9.86 -11.58 -5.39
C ALA A 302 -9.31 -11.49 -3.96
N LEU A 303 -8.33 -10.62 -3.75
CA LEU A 303 -7.86 -10.31 -2.39
C LEU A 303 -8.96 -9.54 -1.66
N ARG A 304 -9.12 -9.78 -0.36
CA ARG A 304 -10.10 -9.08 0.48
C ARG A 304 -9.43 -8.28 1.56
N MET A 305 -9.92 -7.08 1.85
CA MET A 305 -9.37 -6.25 2.92
C MET A 305 -10.45 -5.42 3.61
N ASN A 306 -10.21 -5.06 4.87
CA ASN A 306 -11.05 -4.13 5.61
C ASN A 306 -10.94 -2.70 5.00
N TYR A 307 -11.93 -1.85 5.27
CA TYR A 307 -11.97 -0.45 4.86
C TYR A 307 -10.97 0.45 5.63
N ALA A 308 -10.69 0.12 6.89
CA ALA A 308 -9.89 0.98 7.76
C ALA A 308 -8.47 1.32 7.24
N PRO A 309 -7.71 0.39 6.64
CA PRO A 309 -6.38 0.69 6.10
C PRO A 309 -6.40 1.35 4.71
N CYS A 310 -7.56 1.52 4.05
CA CYS A 310 -7.62 2.05 2.67
C CYS A 310 -6.98 3.43 2.52
N LYS A 311 -7.08 4.30 3.54
CA LYS A 311 -6.43 5.62 3.53
C LYS A 311 -4.90 5.52 3.44
N ALA A 312 -4.28 4.50 4.05
CA ALA A 312 -2.83 4.29 4.00
C ALA A 312 -2.37 3.90 2.58
N TYR A 313 -3.17 3.11 1.87
CA TYR A 313 -2.92 2.68 0.50
C TYR A 313 -3.43 3.65 -0.57
N ASN A 314 -4.24 4.65 -0.17
CA ASN A 314 -5.02 5.50 -1.06
C ASN A 314 -5.92 4.69 -2.01
N ALA A 315 -6.53 3.62 -1.50
CA ALA A 315 -7.33 2.66 -2.25
C ALA A 315 -8.84 2.95 -2.13
N ASP A 316 -9.61 2.69 -3.19
CA ASP A 316 -11.06 2.99 -3.25
C ASP A 316 -11.94 1.86 -3.83
N PHE A 317 -11.35 0.68 -4.12
CA PHE A 317 -12.05 -0.53 -4.59
C PHE A 317 -12.76 -0.40 -5.94
N ASP A 318 -12.28 0.45 -6.84
CA ASP A 318 -12.85 0.64 -8.19
C ASP A 318 -12.26 -0.31 -9.27
N GLY A 319 -11.40 -1.25 -8.87
CA GLY A 319 -10.59 -2.08 -9.77
C GLY A 319 -9.10 -2.10 -9.40
N ASP A 320 -8.73 -1.38 -8.34
CA ASP A 320 -7.39 -1.38 -7.74
C ASP A 320 -6.76 -2.78 -7.60
N GLU A 321 -5.53 -2.91 -8.12
CA GLU A 321 -4.69 -4.10 -7.93
C GLU A 321 -3.66 -3.88 -6.82
N MET A 322 -3.49 -4.88 -5.96
CA MET A 322 -2.43 -4.89 -4.95
C MET A 322 -1.52 -6.10 -5.10
N ASN A 323 -0.24 -5.91 -4.76
CA ASN A 323 0.74 -6.98 -4.66
C ASN A 323 0.79 -7.49 -3.22
N GLY A 324 0.81 -8.80 -3.05
CA GLY A 324 1.08 -9.47 -1.78
C GLY A 324 2.39 -10.23 -1.87
N HIS A 325 3.27 -10.04 -0.90
CA HIS A 325 4.57 -10.71 -0.82
C HIS A 325 4.62 -11.59 0.44
N LEU A 326 4.66 -12.91 0.25
CA LEU A 326 4.77 -13.85 1.37
C LEU A 326 6.22 -13.89 1.88
N VAL A 327 6.38 -13.53 3.15
CA VAL A 327 7.68 -13.47 3.80
C VAL A 327 8.19 -14.89 4.12
N GLN A 328 9.42 -15.22 3.72
CA GLN A 328 9.92 -16.61 3.69
C GLN A 328 10.73 -17.06 4.91
N SER A 329 11.10 -16.17 5.84
CA SER A 329 11.85 -16.51 7.05
C SER A 329 11.11 -16.09 8.30
N HIS A 330 11.31 -16.81 9.41
CA HIS A 330 10.72 -16.43 10.69
C HIS A 330 11.22 -15.07 11.21
N ILE A 331 12.47 -14.71 10.91
CA ILE A 331 13.04 -13.40 11.25
C ILE A 331 12.26 -12.30 10.53
N ALA A 332 12.08 -12.43 9.22
CA ALA A 332 11.36 -11.42 8.45
C ALA A 332 9.85 -11.44 8.77
N GLN A 333 9.26 -12.60 9.09
CA GLN A 333 7.89 -12.68 9.62
C GLN A 333 7.75 -11.87 10.91
N CYS A 334 8.73 -11.96 11.81
CA CYS A 334 8.79 -11.16 13.05
C CYS A 334 8.95 -9.66 12.76
N GLU A 335 9.84 -9.26 11.86
CA GLU A 335 10.00 -7.86 11.46
C GLU A 335 8.70 -7.28 10.88
N VAL A 336 8.00 -8.06 10.06
CA VAL A 336 6.72 -7.61 9.49
C VAL A 336 5.63 -7.57 10.56
N ALA A 337 5.60 -8.53 11.48
CA ALA A 337 4.64 -8.58 12.57
C ALA A 337 4.84 -7.47 13.61
N GLU A 338 6.08 -7.02 13.86
CA GLU A 338 6.39 -6.06 14.93
C GLU A 338 6.80 -4.67 14.43
N LEU A 339 7.26 -4.50 13.19
CA LEU A 339 7.69 -3.19 12.66
C LEU A 339 6.83 -2.69 11.50
N ALA A 340 6.59 -3.55 10.51
CA ALA A 340 5.91 -3.16 9.27
C ALA A 340 4.39 -3.38 9.31
N ASN A 341 3.83 -3.90 10.42
CA ASN A 341 2.40 -4.20 10.52
C ASN A 341 1.53 -2.93 10.43
N VAL A 342 0.26 -3.12 10.07
CA VAL A 342 -0.73 -2.04 9.94
C VAL A 342 -0.85 -1.20 11.22
N GLY A 343 -0.92 -1.86 12.39
CA GLY A 343 -1.10 -1.20 13.69
C GLY A 343 0.07 -0.29 14.11
N ASN A 344 1.32 -0.73 13.95
CA ASN A 344 2.49 0.08 14.26
C ASN A 344 2.73 1.22 13.27
N ASN A 345 2.04 1.19 12.13
CA ASN A 345 2.01 2.28 11.15
C ASN A 345 0.67 3.04 11.20
N PHE A 346 0.05 3.12 12.39
CA PHE A 346 -1.20 3.86 12.64
C PHE A 346 -1.07 5.37 12.39
N LEU A 347 0.08 5.96 12.71
CA LEU A 347 0.33 7.40 12.56
C LEU A 347 1.19 7.71 11.34
N VAL A 348 0.89 8.80 10.64
CA VAL A 348 1.76 9.33 9.58
C VAL A 348 3.03 9.91 10.21
N PRO A 349 4.24 9.57 9.72
CA PRO A 349 5.49 10.13 10.25
C PRO A 349 5.64 11.65 10.11
N ARG A 350 4.91 12.28 9.19
CA ARG A 350 4.99 13.71 8.89
C ARG A 350 4.40 14.59 10.00
N ASP A 351 3.22 14.25 10.49
CA ASP A 351 2.39 15.11 11.35
C ASP A 351 1.67 14.34 12.47
N ALA A 352 1.99 13.07 12.65
CA ALA A 352 1.35 12.18 13.62
C ALA A 352 -0.18 12.15 13.47
N THR A 353 -0.70 12.33 12.26
CA THR A 353 -2.14 12.13 12.00
C THR A 353 -2.46 10.64 11.87
N PRO A 354 -3.59 10.16 12.40
CA PRO A 354 -4.03 8.78 12.19
C PRO A 354 -4.31 8.45 10.71
N LEU A 355 -3.93 7.24 10.32
CA LEU A 355 -4.22 6.63 9.02
C LEU A 355 -5.38 5.65 9.08
N LEU A 356 -5.46 4.84 10.14
CA LEU A 356 -6.52 3.85 10.29
C LEU A 356 -7.76 4.50 10.88
N GLY A 357 -8.92 4.13 10.36
CA GLY A 357 -10.19 4.55 10.93
C GLY A 357 -11.37 4.06 10.09
N LEU A 358 -12.52 3.89 10.72
CA LEU A 358 -13.74 3.51 10.02
C LEU A 358 -14.28 4.70 9.22
N ILE A 359 -14.97 4.38 8.12
CA ILE A 359 -15.45 5.36 7.14
C ILE A 359 -16.92 5.09 6.79
N GLN A 360 -17.57 6.08 6.18
CA GLN A 360 -18.88 5.94 5.52
C GLN A 360 -19.95 5.30 6.43
N ASP A 361 -20.43 4.11 6.08
CA ASP A 361 -21.54 3.41 6.75
C ASP A 361 -21.24 3.17 8.24
N HIS A 362 -20.01 2.83 8.60
CA HIS A 362 -19.62 2.67 10.00
C HIS A 362 -19.77 3.98 10.79
N VAL A 363 -19.54 5.12 10.14
CA VAL A 363 -19.74 6.44 10.75
C VAL A 363 -21.22 6.70 11.02
N VAL A 364 -22.08 6.44 10.04
CA VAL A 364 -23.54 6.56 10.20
C VAL A 364 -24.06 5.62 11.28
N SER A 365 -23.62 4.36 11.25
CA SER A 365 -24.00 3.34 12.22
C SER A 365 -23.67 3.73 13.65
N GLY A 366 -22.47 4.26 13.90
CA GLY A 366 -22.06 4.64 15.25
C GLY A 366 -22.94 5.76 15.81
N VAL A 367 -23.31 6.75 15.00
CA VAL A 367 -24.26 7.79 15.41
C VAL A 367 -25.62 7.15 15.72
N LEU A 368 -26.21 6.40 14.79
CA LEU A 368 -27.55 5.81 14.96
C LEU A 368 -27.66 4.84 16.15
N LEU A 369 -26.59 4.08 16.42
CA LEU A 369 -26.52 3.18 17.57
C LEU A 369 -26.39 3.97 18.88
N THR A 370 -25.55 5.00 18.91
CA THR A 370 -25.22 5.72 20.16
C THR A 370 -26.19 6.86 20.48
N ILE A 371 -27.13 7.21 19.61
CA ILE A 371 -28.19 8.19 19.90
C ILE A 371 -28.95 7.86 21.19
N ARG A 372 -29.21 8.89 22.00
CA ARG A 372 -30.08 8.79 23.18
C ARG A 372 -31.47 8.30 22.82
N GLY A 373 -32.00 7.38 23.63
CA GLY A 373 -33.29 6.75 23.40
C GLY A 373 -33.20 5.47 22.55
N ARG A 374 -32.02 5.12 22.04
CA ARG A 374 -31.80 3.80 21.44
C ARG A 374 -31.65 2.73 22.53
N PHE A 375 -32.72 1.96 22.71
CA PHE A 375 -32.74 0.78 23.58
C PHE A 375 -32.78 -0.50 22.75
N LEU A 376 -32.16 -1.54 23.29
CA LEU A 376 -32.01 -2.86 22.69
C LEU A 376 -32.55 -3.91 23.66
N SER A 377 -33.21 -4.92 23.10
CA SER A 377 -33.57 -6.13 23.82
C SER A 377 -32.30 -6.87 24.27
N LYS A 378 -32.47 -7.85 25.17
CA LYS A 378 -31.34 -8.68 25.61
C LYS A 378 -30.75 -9.44 24.42
N GLU A 379 -31.61 -9.95 23.56
CA GLU A 379 -31.27 -10.74 22.38
C GLU A 379 -30.47 -9.90 21.38
N ASP A 380 -30.94 -8.70 21.04
CA ASP A 380 -30.26 -7.80 20.11
C ASP A 380 -28.91 -7.33 20.67
N PHE A 381 -28.87 -6.98 21.97
CA PHE A 381 -27.64 -6.59 22.63
C PHE A 381 -26.60 -7.72 22.55
N MET A 382 -26.98 -8.94 22.91
CA MET A 382 -26.08 -10.10 22.88
C MET A 382 -25.63 -10.43 21.46
N HIS A 383 -26.53 -10.34 20.47
CA HIS A 383 -26.20 -10.59 19.08
C HIS A 383 -25.15 -9.60 18.56
N LEU A 384 -25.33 -8.30 18.83
CA LEU A 384 -24.38 -7.26 18.44
C LEU A 384 -23.01 -7.38 19.12
N VAL A 385 -22.99 -7.72 20.41
CA VAL A 385 -21.73 -7.93 21.15
C VAL A 385 -21.01 -9.17 20.62
N LEU A 386 -21.72 -10.27 20.40
CA LEU A 386 -21.12 -11.49 19.88
C LEU A 386 -20.57 -11.30 18.46
N SER A 387 -21.31 -10.59 17.59
CA SER A 387 -20.85 -10.32 16.23
C SER A 387 -19.58 -9.45 16.19
N ALA A 388 -19.46 -8.50 17.13
CA ALA A 388 -18.27 -7.65 17.27
C ALA A 388 -17.01 -8.49 17.59
N PHE A 389 -17.13 -9.46 18.50
CA PHE A 389 -16.01 -10.29 18.93
C PHE A 389 -15.74 -11.50 18.02
N ALA A 390 -16.66 -11.84 17.11
CA ALA A 390 -16.52 -12.89 16.10
C ALA A 390 -15.99 -14.23 16.66
N GLU A 391 -14.73 -14.58 16.37
CA GLU A 391 -14.10 -15.86 16.75
C GLU A 391 -13.48 -15.84 18.16
N HIS A 392 -13.72 -14.80 18.95
CA HIS A 392 -13.22 -14.74 20.33
C HIS A 392 -13.85 -15.84 21.21
N THR A 393 -13.00 -16.60 21.88
CA THR A 393 -13.42 -17.74 22.73
C THR A 393 -13.51 -17.41 24.22
N GLY A 394 -13.15 -16.18 24.61
CA GLY A 394 -13.18 -15.72 25.99
C GLY A 394 -14.59 -15.43 26.51
N ARG A 395 -14.75 -15.46 27.85
CA ARG A 395 -15.97 -15.03 28.51
C ARG A 395 -16.10 -13.51 28.40
N ILE A 396 -17.23 -13.06 27.86
CA ILE A 396 -17.56 -11.64 27.74
C ILE A 396 -18.31 -11.18 28.99
N ASP A 397 -17.80 -10.13 29.62
CA ASP A 397 -18.42 -9.48 30.78
C ASP A 397 -19.49 -8.49 30.31
N ILE A 398 -20.76 -8.79 30.61
CA ILE A 398 -21.93 -8.04 30.15
C ILE A 398 -22.41 -7.06 31.24
N PRO A 399 -22.67 -5.78 30.92
CA PRO A 399 -23.17 -4.81 31.90
C PRO A 399 -24.63 -5.08 32.32
N GLN A 400 -25.02 -4.54 33.47
CA GLN A 400 -26.44 -4.51 33.87
C GLN A 400 -27.26 -3.67 32.89
N PRO A 401 -28.54 -4.01 32.65
CA PRO A 401 -29.38 -3.25 31.73
C PRO A 401 -29.61 -1.82 32.23
N ALA A 402 -29.56 -0.84 31.32
CA ALA A 402 -29.85 0.55 31.63
C ALA A 402 -31.31 0.77 32.10
N MET A 403 -32.24 -0.07 31.63
CA MET A 403 -33.63 -0.07 32.07
C MET A 403 -33.97 -1.43 32.66
N ILE A 404 -34.47 -1.47 33.90
CA ILE A 404 -34.84 -2.72 34.58
C ILE A 404 -36.35 -2.99 34.50
N LYS A 405 -37.17 -1.92 34.59
CA LYS A 405 -38.63 -1.95 34.48
C LYS A 405 -39.08 -0.89 33.46
N PRO A 406 -40.17 -1.12 32.69
CA PRO A 406 -41.04 -2.31 32.71
C PRO A 406 -40.40 -3.54 32.06
N VAL A 407 -39.43 -3.35 31.15
CA VAL A 407 -38.71 -4.41 30.45
C VAL A 407 -37.21 -4.18 30.60
N LYS A 408 -36.43 -5.26 30.72
CA LYS A 408 -34.96 -5.17 30.76
C LYS A 408 -34.42 -4.78 29.39
N MET A 409 -33.83 -3.60 29.29
CA MET A 409 -33.25 -3.09 28.05
C MET A 409 -31.87 -2.47 28.26
N TRP A 410 -31.02 -2.60 27.26
CA TRP A 410 -29.69 -2.01 27.22
C TRP A 410 -29.67 -0.81 26.27
N SER A 411 -28.88 0.21 26.56
CA SER A 411 -28.71 1.32 25.63
C SER A 411 -27.67 0.98 24.56
N GLY A 412 -27.76 1.62 23.39
CA GLY A 412 -26.72 1.45 22.36
C GLY A 412 -25.32 1.91 22.83
N LYS A 413 -25.25 2.90 23.73
CA LYS A 413 -24.00 3.32 24.39
C LYS A 413 -23.37 2.22 25.27
N GLN A 414 -24.20 1.37 25.89
CA GLN A 414 -23.72 0.22 26.67
C GLN A 414 -23.05 -0.83 25.79
N VAL A 415 -23.43 -0.97 24.52
CA VAL A 415 -22.78 -1.90 23.58
C VAL A 415 -21.32 -1.49 23.36
N ILE A 416 -21.08 -0.20 23.11
CA ILE A 416 -19.73 0.34 22.96
C ILE A 416 -18.92 0.16 24.24
N SER A 417 -19.52 0.47 25.38
CA SER A 417 -18.88 0.32 26.70
C SER A 417 -18.49 -1.14 26.96
N CYS A 418 -19.36 -2.08 26.59
CA CYS A 418 -19.11 -3.52 26.70
C CYS A 418 -17.90 -3.94 25.86
N ILE A 419 -17.82 -3.48 24.60
CA ILE A 419 -16.70 -3.81 23.71
C ILE A 419 -15.39 -3.27 24.26
N ILE A 420 -15.33 -1.99 24.64
CA ILE A 420 -14.10 -1.37 25.16
C ILE A 420 -13.62 -2.12 26.40
N LYS A 421 -14.50 -2.36 27.38
CA LYS A 421 -14.14 -3.05 28.63
C LYS A 421 -13.64 -4.47 28.43
N ASN A 422 -14.14 -5.18 27.41
CA ASN A 422 -13.73 -6.55 27.13
C ASN A 422 -12.48 -6.63 26.21
N CYS A 423 -12.16 -5.58 25.47
CA CYS A 423 -10.92 -5.49 24.69
C CYS A 423 -9.71 -5.03 25.52
N VAL A 424 -9.94 -4.19 26.54
CA VAL A 424 -8.85 -3.69 27.40
C VAL A 424 -8.39 -4.78 28.37
N PRO A 425 -7.07 -5.05 28.48
CA PRO A 425 -6.55 -6.02 29.44
C PRO A 425 -6.96 -5.71 30.89
N ARG A 426 -7.28 -6.75 31.68
CA ARG A 426 -7.79 -6.60 33.06
C ARG A 426 -6.81 -5.94 34.04
N ASP A 427 -5.52 -5.99 33.73
CA ASP A 427 -4.45 -5.36 34.49
C ASP A 427 -4.27 -3.86 34.18
N LYS A 428 -4.96 -3.34 33.16
CA LYS A 428 -4.85 -1.95 32.72
C LYS A 428 -6.04 -1.11 33.19
N PRO A 429 -5.80 0.17 33.55
CA PRO A 429 -6.89 1.08 33.89
C PRO A 429 -7.77 1.37 32.66
N LEU A 430 -9.07 1.47 32.88
CA LEU A 430 -10.04 1.78 31.83
C LEU A 430 -9.98 3.27 31.44
N ILE A 431 -10.32 3.57 30.18
CA ILE A 431 -10.17 4.91 29.61
C ILE A 431 -11.12 5.93 30.25
N ASN A 432 -10.58 7.13 30.50
CA ASN A 432 -11.36 8.34 30.75
C ASN A 432 -11.07 9.31 29.60
N LEU A 433 -12.11 9.83 28.96
CA LEU A 433 -11.98 10.73 27.81
C LEU A 433 -13.08 11.78 27.86
N GLU A 434 -12.70 13.03 27.66
CA GLU A 434 -13.62 14.12 27.33
C GLU A 434 -13.32 14.56 25.91
N SER A 435 -14.34 14.54 25.06
CA SER A 435 -14.22 14.88 23.66
C SER A 435 -15.49 15.55 23.15
N LYS A 436 -15.48 15.93 21.88
CA LYS A 436 -16.61 16.57 21.20
C LYS A 436 -16.94 15.81 19.94
N ALA A 437 -18.22 15.58 19.72
CA ALA A 437 -18.71 15.05 18.46
C ALA A 437 -18.56 16.11 17.35
N LYS A 438 -18.36 15.63 16.13
CA LYS A 438 -18.45 16.44 14.93
C LYS A 438 -19.89 16.88 14.63
N THR A 439 -20.88 16.08 15.05
CA THR A 439 -22.29 16.48 14.97
C THR A 439 -22.56 17.73 15.84
N PRO A 440 -22.95 18.87 15.23
CA PRO A 440 -23.05 20.13 15.95
C PRO A 440 -24.28 20.18 16.86
N LEU A 441 -24.24 20.98 17.93
CA LEU A 441 -25.37 21.15 18.86
C LEU A 441 -26.68 21.55 18.19
N SER A 442 -26.59 22.36 17.13
CA SER A 442 -27.74 22.85 16.37
C SER A 442 -28.56 21.73 15.74
N CYS A 443 -27.96 20.58 15.39
CA CYS A 443 -28.70 19.47 14.77
C CYS A 443 -29.54 18.67 15.77
N TRP A 444 -29.27 18.82 17.07
CA TRP A 444 -30.03 18.17 18.15
C TRP A 444 -31.21 19.02 18.65
N LYS A 445 -31.53 20.11 17.95
CA LYS A 445 -32.66 20.97 18.29
C LYS A 445 -33.97 20.25 17.98
N VAL A 446 -34.85 20.20 18.98
CA VAL A 446 -36.21 19.69 18.82
C VAL A 446 -37.13 20.83 18.38
N PRO A 447 -38.02 20.66 17.37
CA PRO A 447 -38.98 21.68 16.98
C PRO A 447 -39.80 22.17 18.18
N GLY A 448 -39.90 23.50 18.34
CA GLY A 448 -40.59 24.14 19.46
C GLY A 448 -39.74 24.35 20.72
N PHE A 449 -38.49 23.86 20.75
CA PHE A 449 -37.57 24.05 21.86
C PHE A 449 -36.31 24.83 21.46
N ASN A 450 -35.65 25.42 22.46
CA ASN A 450 -34.34 26.03 22.28
C ASN A 450 -33.28 24.96 22.01
N THR A 451 -32.20 25.36 21.32
CA THR A 451 -31.03 24.49 21.11
C THR A 451 -30.50 24.02 22.47
N PRO A 452 -30.16 22.73 22.63
CA PRO A 452 -29.64 22.22 23.89
C PRO A 452 -28.32 22.90 24.27
N GLN A 453 -28.07 23.03 25.57
CA GLN A 453 -26.76 23.43 26.08
C GLN A 453 -25.72 22.33 25.78
N HIS A 454 -24.44 22.68 25.74
CA HIS A 454 -23.38 21.70 25.46
C HIS A 454 -23.31 20.58 26.50
N ASN A 455 -23.42 20.95 27.77
CA ASN A 455 -23.35 20.01 28.89
C ASN A 455 -24.50 18.99 28.81
N MET A 456 -24.19 17.70 28.89
CA MET A 456 -25.13 16.58 28.78
C MET A 456 -25.86 16.52 27.44
N SER A 457 -25.29 17.09 26.37
CA SER A 457 -25.82 16.97 25.00
C SER A 457 -25.25 15.75 24.27
N GLU A 458 -25.81 15.43 23.10
CA GLU A 458 -25.22 14.41 22.24
C GLU A 458 -23.94 14.89 21.52
N SER A 459 -23.61 16.20 21.56
CA SER A 459 -22.38 16.75 20.99
C SER A 459 -21.19 16.70 21.95
N GLU A 460 -21.44 16.53 23.25
CA GLU A 460 -20.40 16.32 24.27
C GLU A 460 -20.17 14.82 24.45
N VAL A 461 -18.92 14.36 24.39
CA VAL A 461 -18.61 12.93 24.56
C VAL A 461 -17.80 12.72 25.82
N ILE A 462 -18.34 11.87 26.71
CA ILE A 462 -17.70 11.57 28.00
C ILE A 462 -17.58 10.06 28.18
N PHE A 463 -16.34 9.61 28.29
CA PHE A 463 -16.01 8.29 28.82
C PHE A 463 -15.50 8.40 30.25
N ARG A 464 -16.03 7.53 31.12
CA ARG A 464 -15.51 7.32 32.47
C ARG A 464 -15.35 5.84 32.74
N GLN A 465 -14.15 5.41 33.13
CA GLN A 465 -13.83 4.01 33.42
C GLN A 465 -14.33 3.07 32.30
N GLY A 466 -14.09 3.45 31.04
CA GLY A 466 -14.49 2.67 29.86
C GLY A 466 -15.99 2.67 29.54
N GLU A 467 -16.82 3.44 30.26
CA GLU A 467 -18.25 3.60 29.96
C GLU A 467 -18.51 4.89 29.18
N LEU A 468 -19.23 4.77 28.07
CA LEU A 468 -19.76 5.90 27.31
C LEU A 468 -21.01 6.44 28.01
N LEU A 469 -20.84 7.54 28.74
CA LEU A 469 -21.92 8.14 29.55
C LEU A 469 -22.75 9.14 28.74
N VAL A 470 -22.08 9.98 27.95
CA VAL A 470 -22.68 11.12 27.23
C VAL A 470 -22.16 11.14 25.81
N GLY A 471 -23.01 11.56 24.85
CA GLY A 471 -22.58 11.85 23.49
C GLY A 471 -22.79 10.75 22.46
N VAL A 472 -22.92 11.15 21.19
CA VAL A 472 -22.83 10.21 20.07
C VAL A 472 -21.38 10.03 19.63
N LEU A 473 -21.09 8.84 19.10
CA LEU A 473 -19.82 8.58 18.43
C LEU A 473 -19.99 8.72 16.92
N ASP A 474 -19.08 9.46 16.32
CA ASP A 474 -19.03 9.75 14.89
C ASP A 474 -17.59 9.65 14.37
N LYS A 475 -17.31 10.23 13.20
CA LYS A 475 -15.97 10.21 12.59
C LYS A 475 -14.88 10.69 13.54
N GLN A 476 -15.17 11.60 14.46
CA GLN A 476 -14.17 12.16 15.37
C GLN A 476 -13.57 11.11 16.32
N HIS A 477 -14.28 10.01 16.55
CA HIS A 477 -13.93 9.04 17.59
C HIS A 477 -13.23 7.79 17.05
N TYR A 478 -13.76 7.22 15.97
CA TYR A 478 -13.25 5.99 15.37
C TYR A 478 -12.86 6.14 13.89
N GLY A 479 -12.93 7.35 13.36
CA GLY A 479 -12.32 7.69 12.08
C GLY A 479 -10.82 7.97 12.24
N ALA A 480 -10.18 8.30 11.11
CA ALA A 480 -8.77 8.66 11.06
C ALA A 480 -8.56 10.12 11.54
N THR A 481 -8.85 10.39 12.81
CA THR A 481 -8.89 11.72 13.45
C THR A 481 -8.02 11.78 14.70
N GLN A 482 -7.31 12.90 14.88
CA GLN A 482 -6.47 13.12 16.06
C GLN A 482 -7.32 13.25 17.34
N TYR A 483 -6.77 12.78 18.46
CA TYR A 483 -7.40 12.81 19.79
C TYR A 483 -8.80 12.18 19.88
N GLY A 484 -9.17 11.34 18.91
CA GLY A 484 -10.38 10.51 18.95
C GLY A 484 -10.22 9.33 19.90
N LEU A 485 -11.34 8.67 20.22
CA LEU A 485 -11.38 7.46 21.06
C LEU A 485 -10.32 6.42 20.67
N ILE A 486 -10.22 6.10 19.39
CA ILE A 486 -9.29 5.06 18.92
C ILE A 486 -7.84 5.52 19.05
N HIS A 487 -7.54 6.78 18.72
CA HIS A 487 -6.20 7.33 18.93
C HIS A 487 -5.81 7.29 20.42
N SER A 488 -6.70 7.69 21.33
CA SER A 488 -6.47 7.59 22.77
C SER A 488 -6.27 6.14 23.23
N CYS A 489 -7.02 5.18 22.68
CA CYS A 489 -6.83 3.76 22.99
C CYS A 489 -5.49 3.23 22.49
N PHE A 490 -5.04 3.66 21.30
CA PHE A 490 -3.72 3.32 20.77
C PHE A 490 -2.60 3.84 21.68
N GLU A 491 -2.72 5.07 22.18
CA GLU A 491 -1.73 5.66 23.09
C GLU A 491 -1.69 4.96 24.45
N LEU A 492 -2.85 4.67 25.03
CA LEU A 492 -2.95 4.07 26.37
C LEU A 492 -2.62 2.57 26.40
N TYR A 493 -3.01 1.83 25.36
CA TYR A 493 -3.01 0.36 25.35
C TYR A 493 -2.14 -0.26 24.25
N GLY A 494 -1.60 0.55 23.34
CA GLY A 494 -0.80 0.10 22.22
C GLY A 494 -1.63 -0.39 21.03
N HIS A 495 -0.92 -0.71 19.95
CA HIS A 495 -1.54 -0.99 18.66
C HIS A 495 -2.42 -2.25 18.63
N LYS A 496 -2.06 -3.29 19.39
CA LYS A 496 -2.80 -4.58 19.40
C LYS A 496 -4.24 -4.37 19.88
N VAL A 497 -4.40 -3.65 21.00
CA VAL A 497 -5.73 -3.32 21.56
C VAL A 497 -6.47 -2.32 20.67
N GLY A 498 -5.77 -1.32 20.15
CA GLY A 498 -6.38 -0.33 19.25
C GLY A 498 -6.95 -0.95 17.96
N VAL A 499 -6.18 -1.84 17.31
CA VAL A 499 -6.63 -2.61 16.14
C VAL A 499 -7.80 -3.51 16.51
N GLN A 500 -7.73 -4.23 17.63
CA GLN A 500 -8.81 -5.10 18.08
C GLN A 500 -10.12 -4.34 18.33
N ILE A 501 -10.08 -3.20 19.02
CA ILE A 501 -11.26 -2.35 19.24
C ILE A 501 -11.83 -1.89 17.90
N LEU A 502 -10.98 -1.40 17.00
CA LEU A 502 -11.42 -0.89 15.70
C LEU A 502 -12.04 -2.01 14.83
N SER A 503 -11.50 -3.23 14.87
CA SER A 503 -12.06 -4.41 14.21
C SER A 503 -13.40 -4.83 14.81
N CYS A 504 -13.53 -4.83 16.13
CA CYS A 504 -14.80 -5.10 16.81
C CYS A 504 -15.88 -4.07 16.43
N LEU A 505 -15.52 -2.78 16.38
CA LEU A 505 -16.43 -1.72 15.95
C LEU A 505 -16.81 -1.87 14.47
N SER A 506 -15.89 -2.27 13.59
CA SER A 506 -16.17 -2.52 12.17
C SER A 506 -17.27 -3.57 12.00
N ARG A 507 -17.15 -4.70 12.70
CA ARG A 507 -18.16 -5.77 12.69
C ARG A 507 -19.47 -5.33 13.35
N LEU A 508 -19.39 -4.71 14.53
CA LEU A 508 -20.56 -4.19 15.25
C LEU A 508 -21.42 -3.31 14.36
N PHE A 509 -20.81 -2.31 13.74
CA PHE A 509 -21.51 -1.31 12.95
C PHE A 509 -22.09 -1.92 11.66
N THR A 510 -21.38 -2.88 11.08
CA THR A 510 -21.89 -3.65 9.95
C THR A 510 -23.13 -4.45 10.34
N THR A 511 -23.08 -5.20 11.44
CA THR A 511 -24.24 -5.99 11.92
C THR A 511 -25.41 -5.09 12.33
N PHE A 512 -25.14 -3.98 13.03
CA PHE A 512 -26.19 -3.05 13.43
C PHE A 512 -26.92 -2.47 12.22
N LEU A 513 -26.21 -2.06 11.17
CA LEU A 513 -26.85 -1.56 9.96
C LEU A 513 -27.61 -2.63 9.20
N GLN A 514 -27.20 -3.90 9.26
CA GLN A 514 -27.99 -5.00 8.69
C GLN A 514 -29.33 -5.17 9.42
N LEU A 515 -29.38 -4.96 10.74
CA LEU A 515 -30.61 -5.00 11.52
C LEU A 515 -31.48 -3.75 11.34
N HIS A 516 -30.86 -2.58 11.32
CA HIS A 516 -31.56 -1.30 11.31
C HIS A 516 -31.95 -0.81 9.91
N GLY A 517 -31.08 -1.05 8.92
CA GLY A 517 -31.13 -0.42 7.61
C GLY A 517 -30.70 1.05 7.63
N PHE A 518 -30.21 1.53 6.49
CA PHE A 518 -29.97 2.95 6.24
C PHE A 518 -30.19 3.24 4.76
N THR A 519 -30.89 4.33 4.44
CA THR A 519 -31.21 4.70 3.06
C THR A 519 -31.32 6.21 2.93
N LEU A 520 -30.99 6.72 1.75
CA LEU A 520 -31.23 8.11 1.36
C LEU A 520 -32.26 8.12 0.23
N GLY A 521 -33.35 8.86 0.41
CA GLY A 521 -34.40 9.02 -0.59
C GLY A 521 -34.55 10.48 -1.03
N VAL A 522 -35.41 10.71 -2.04
CA VAL A 522 -35.70 12.06 -2.56
C VAL A 522 -36.18 13.00 -1.46
N ALA A 523 -36.99 12.49 -0.52
CA ALA A 523 -37.52 13.27 0.59
C ALA A 523 -36.45 13.88 1.51
N ASP A 524 -35.23 13.32 1.54
CA ASP A 524 -34.12 13.86 2.34
C ASP A 524 -33.47 15.11 1.69
N ILE A 525 -33.77 15.37 0.41
CA ILE A 525 -33.25 16.50 -0.37
C ILE A 525 -34.31 17.59 -0.57
N LEU A 526 -35.59 17.27 -0.33
CA LEU A 526 -36.68 18.22 -0.55
C LEU A 526 -36.70 19.33 0.52
N VAL A 527 -36.90 20.55 0.03
CA VAL A 527 -37.02 21.77 0.84
C VAL A 527 -38.50 22.07 1.10
N SER A 528 -38.82 22.58 2.28
CA SER A 528 -40.16 23.04 2.66
C SER A 528 -40.63 24.19 1.77
N LYS A 529 -41.95 24.33 1.60
CA LYS A 529 -42.54 25.38 0.75
C LYS A 529 -42.13 26.79 1.18
N ASN A 530 -41.97 27.03 2.48
CA ASN A 530 -41.57 28.33 3.01
C ASN A 530 -40.11 28.66 2.68
N ALA A 531 -39.21 27.70 2.91
CA ALA A 531 -37.80 27.86 2.54
C ALA A 531 -37.61 28.00 1.02
N ASP A 532 -38.37 27.24 0.20
CA ASP A 532 -38.31 27.35 -1.26
C ASP A 532 -38.80 28.71 -1.78
N LYS A 533 -39.76 29.36 -1.10
CA LYS A 533 -40.17 30.74 -1.42
C LYS A 533 -39.02 31.73 -1.21
N VAL A 534 -38.34 31.65 -0.06
CA VAL A 534 -37.19 32.51 0.25
C VAL A 534 -36.05 32.27 -0.74
N ARG A 535 -35.75 30.99 -1.04
CA ARG A 535 -34.77 30.61 -2.06
C ARG A 535 -35.10 31.21 -3.43
N LYS A 536 -36.34 31.07 -3.89
CA LYS A 536 -36.79 31.63 -5.19
C LYS A 536 -36.70 33.15 -5.22
N GLN A 537 -36.97 33.82 -4.11
CA GLN A 537 -36.83 35.27 -4.01
C GLN A 537 -35.36 35.69 -4.16
N ALA A 538 -34.44 35.06 -3.43
CA ALA A 538 -33.01 35.34 -3.54
C ALA A 538 -32.48 35.10 -4.97
N VAL A 539 -32.94 34.05 -5.66
CA VAL A 539 -32.57 33.77 -7.06
C VAL A 539 -33.14 34.82 -8.04
N ARG A 540 -34.30 35.40 -7.76
CA ARG A 540 -34.87 36.47 -8.59
C ARG A 540 -34.07 37.76 -8.43
N GLU A 541 -33.76 38.13 -7.20
CA GLU A 541 -32.96 39.32 -6.89
C GLU A 541 -31.53 39.18 -7.43
N SER A 542 -30.92 38.00 -7.38
CA SER A 542 -29.57 37.79 -7.91
C SER A 542 -29.49 37.98 -9.43
N ARG A 543 -30.60 37.92 -10.17
CA ARG A 543 -30.64 38.15 -11.62
C ARG A 543 -30.65 39.64 -11.99
N THR A 544 -30.94 40.54 -11.04
CA THR A 544 -31.07 41.98 -11.31
C THR A 544 -29.82 42.79 -10.93
N ILE A 545 -28.82 42.17 -10.29
CA ILE A 545 -27.64 42.87 -9.77
C ILE A 545 -26.56 43.18 -10.83
N GLY A 546 -26.68 42.66 -12.04
CA GLY A 546 -25.63 42.75 -13.06
C GLY A 546 -25.17 44.18 -13.32
N ASP A 547 -26.12 45.10 -13.52
CA ASP A 547 -25.83 46.51 -13.78
C ASP A 547 -25.14 47.17 -12.57
N GLN A 548 -25.57 46.87 -11.34
CA GLN A 548 -24.96 47.37 -10.09
C GLN A 548 -23.53 46.87 -9.90
N VAL A 549 -23.26 45.62 -10.28
CA VAL A 549 -21.92 45.02 -10.21
C VAL A 549 -20.96 45.72 -11.16
N VAL A 550 -21.40 46.05 -12.38
CA VAL A 550 -20.57 46.79 -13.34
C VAL A 550 -20.29 48.19 -12.82
N CYS A 551 -21.30 48.89 -12.27
CA CYS A 551 -21.08 50.20 -11.68
C CYS A 551 -20.08 50.15 -10.51
N ALA A 552 -20.22 49.16 -9.62
CA ALA A 552 -19.30 48.98 -8.50
C ALA A 552 -17.88 48.60 -8.94
N ALA A 553 -17.73 47.76 -9.98
CA ALA A 553 -16.42 47.30 -10.44
C ALA A 553 -15.59 48.41 -11.10
N PHE A 554 -16.25 49.36 -11.77
CA PHE A 554 -15.59 50.45 -12.52
C PHE A 554 -15.80 51.83 -11.91
N GLY A 555 -16.40 51.93 -10.73
CA GLY A 555 -16.60 53.20 -10.01
C GLY A 555 -17.56 54.17 -10.70
N LEU A 556 -18.61 53.66 -11.35
CA LEU A 556 -19.66 54.46 -11.98
C LEU A 556 -20.75 54.83 -10.96
N ASP A 557 -21.39 55.99 -11.14
CA ASP A 557 -22.53 56.40 -10.31
C ASP A 557 -23.73 55.44 -10.45
N GLU A 558 -24.55 55.35 -9.40
CA GLU A 558 -25.70 54.43 -9.34
C GLU A 558 -26.83 54.75 -10.35
N ASN A 559 -26.87 55.99 -10.89
CA ASN A 559 -27.90 56.46 -11.82
C ASN A 559 -27.43 56.51 -13.30
N VAL A 560 -26.34 55.82 -13.63
CA VAL A 560 -25.77 55.84 -14.99
C VAL A 560 -26.68 55.12 -16.00
N SER A 561 -26.78 55.67 -17.21
CA SER A 561 -27.62 55.09 -18.27
C SER A 561 -27.12 53.71 -18.70
N GLN A 562 -28.03 52.80 -19.07
CA GLN A 562 -27.65 51.45 -19.56
C GLN A 562 -26.74 51.47 -20.79
N ALA A 563 -26.78 52.53 -21.61
CA ALA A 563 -25.91 52.67 -22.77
C ALA A 563 -24.44 52.84 -22.35
N GLU A 564 -24.20 53.56 -21.25
CA GLU A 564 -22.85 53.81 -20.73
C GLU A 564 -22.29 52.58 -20.01
N ILE A 565 -23.12 51.86 -19.24
CA ILE A 565 -22.75 50.55 -18.65
C ILE A 565 -22.29 49.58 -19.74
N LYS A 566 -23.04 49.48 -20.85
CA LYS A 566 -22.68 48.64 -21.99
C LYS A 566 -21.38 49.08 -22.66
N ARG A 567 -21.12 50.39 -22.74
CA ARG A 567 -19.85 50.93 -23.28
C ARG A 567 -18.67 50.56 -22.41
N VAL A 568 -18.75 50.78 -21.10
CA VAL A 568 -17.67 50.47 -20.16
C VAL A 568 -17.38 48.97 -20.13
N LEU A 569 -18.43 48.15 -20.16
CA LEU A 569 -18.30 46.70 -20.29
C LEU A 569 -17.62 46.33 -21.62
N ALA A 570 -18.06 46.89 -22.75
CA ALA A 570 -17.45 46.64 -24.05
C ALA A 570 -15.98 47.10 -24.10
N SER A 571 -15.63 48.22 -23.48
CA SER A 571 -14.23 48.67 -23.39
C SER A 571 -13.38 47.74 -22.54
N ALA A 572 -13.92 47.20 -21.45
CA ALA A 572 -13.23 46.23 -20.61
C ALA A 572 -12.94 44.92 -21.37
N TYR A 573 -13.85 44.47 -22.25
CA TYR A 573 -13.64 43.29 -23.09
C TYR A 573 -12.78 43.52 -24.34
N CYS A 574 -12.82 44.74 -24.91
CA CYS A 574 -12.14 45.07 -26.17
C CYS A 574 -10.79 45.78 -25.98
N SER A 575 -10.32 45.97 -24.75
CA SER A 575 -9.04 46.65 -24.45
C SER A 575 -7.85 45.87 -25.05
N PRO A 576 -7.11 46.43 -26.05
CA PRO A 576 -5.99 45.74 -26.68
C PRO A 576 -4.71 45.72 -25.84
N GLN A 577 -4.65 46.54 -24.79
CA GLN A 577 -3.44 46.81 -23.99
C GLN A 577 -3.55 46.33 -22.53
N GLY A 578 -4.75 45.97 -22.07
CA GLY A 578 -4.97 45.45 -20.72
C GLY A 578 -4.92 43.92 -20.69
N GLU A 579 -4.01 43.34 -19.90
CA GLU A 579 -3.85 41.90 -19.67
C GLU A 579 -5.02 41.25 -18.88
N GLY A 580 -6.27 41.51 -19.30
CA GLY A 580 -7.49 41.04 -18.68
C GLY A 580 -7.69 41.50 -17.23
N GLN A 581 -7.01 42.56 -16.77
CA GLN A 581 -7.14 43.07 -15.40
C GLN A 581 -8.55 43.58 -15.10
N ASP A 582 -9.14 44.33 -16.03
CA ASP A 582 -10.50 44.87 -15.89
C ASP A 582 -11.56 43.75 -15.83
N ILE A 583 -11.37 42.71 -16.65
CA ILE A 583 -12.24 41.51 -16.63
C ILE A 583 -12.07 40.75 -15.32
N LYS A 584 -10.84 40.59 -14.81
CA LYS A 584 -10.58 39.96 -13.50
C LYS A 584 -11.24 40.75 -12.37
N MET A 585 -11.20 42.08 -12.42
CA MET A 585 -11.86 42.95 -11.44
C MET A 585 -13.38 42.78 -11.49
N LEU A 586 -13.96 42.79 -12.68
CA LEU A 586 -15.39 42.54 -12.87
C LEU A 586 -15.81 41.16 -12.34
N ASP A 587 -15.07 40.10 -12.68
CA ASP A 587 -15.32 38.74 -12.20
C ASP A 587 -15.24 38.64 -10.67
N TYR A 588 -14.28 39.34 -10.06
CA TYR A 588 -14.12 39.38 -8.60
C TYR A 588 -15.33 40.06 -7.94
N THR A 589 -15.72 41.24 -8.42
CA THR A 589 -16.85 42.00 -7.89
C THR A 589 -18.17 41.24 -8.09
N MET A 590 -18.33 40.57 -9.23
CA MET A 590 -19.48 39.68 -9.49
C MET A 590 -19.53 38.52 -8.50
N LYS A 591 -18.41 37.84 -8.24
CA LYS A 591 -18.34 36.76 -7.25
C LYS A 591 -18.73 37.23 -5.84
N GLN A 592 -18.24 38.39 -5.42
CA GLN A 592 -18.61 38.97 -4.12
C GLN A 592 -20.11 39.28 -4.04
N ALA A 593 -20.67 39.90 -5.08
CA ALA A 593 -22.07 40.27 -5.13
C ALA A 593 -23.01 39.05 -5.20
N ILE A 594 -22.60 37.93 -5.81
CA ILE A 594 -23.38 36.69 -5.85
C ILE A 594 -23.29 35.93 -4.51
N SER A 595 -22.16 35.99 -3.80
CA SER A 595 -21.95 35.25 -2.55
C SER A 595 -23.06 35.50 -1.52
N LYS A 596 -23.50 36.75 -1.35
CA LYS A 596 -24.58 37.11 -0.40
C LYS A 596 -25.89 36.36 -0.67
N TYR A 597 -26.21 36.11 -1.95
CA TYR A 597 -27.44 35.38 -2.33
C TYR A 597 -27.27 33.88 -2.13
N ASN A 598 -26.08 33.33 -2.43
CA ASN A 598 -25.78 31.93 -2.12
C ASN A 598 -25.88 31.66 -0.61
N ASP A 599 -25.39 32.58 0.23
CA ASP A 599 -25.48 32.46 1.69
C ASP A 599 -26.95 32.54 2.16
N ALA A 600 -27.74 33.44 1.59
CA ALA A 600 -29.17 33.56 1.89
C ALA A 600 -29.94 32.29 1.50
N ILE A 601 -29.66 31.73 0.32
CA ILE A 601 -30.23 30.45 -0.15
C ILE A 601 -29.86 29.31 0.78
N THR A 602 -28.57 29.20 1.12
CA THR A 602 -28.04 28.14 1.98
C THR A 602 -28.70 28.19 3.35
N ARG A 603 -28.72 29.36 3.99
CA ARG A 603 -29.33 29.58 5.32
C ARG A 603 -30.83 29.30 5.33
N ALA A 604 -31.53 29.59 4.23
CA ALA A 604 -32.96 29.31 4.13
C ALA A 604 -33.26 27.82 3.96
N CYS A 605 -32.43 27.08 3.21
CA CYS A 605 -32.70 25.69 2.83
C CYS A 605 -32.12 24.67 3.82
N VAL A 606 -30.90 24.87 4.31
CA VAL A 606 -30.14 23.89 5.10
C VAL A 606 -29.60 24.57 6.38
N PRO A 607 -29.76 23.97 7.58
CA PRO A 607 -30.35 22.65 7.84
C PRO A 607 -31.87 22.65 8.04
N ASP A 608 -32.45 23.78 8.47
CA ASP A 608 -33.82 23.82 9.00
C ASP A 608 -34.91 23.83 7.91
N GLY A 609 -34.55 24.24 6.69
CA GLY A 609 -35.48 24.39 5.58
C GLY A 609 -35.90 23.08 4.91
N LEU A 610 -35.24 21.94 5.22
CA LEU A 610 -35.55 20.63 4.67
C LEU A 610 -36.85 20.04 5.24
N ILE A 611 -37.54 19.22 4.44
CA ILE A 611 -38.77 18.52 4.88
C ILE A 611 -38.46 17.55 6.01
N ARG A 612 -37.38 16.78 5.88
CA ARG A 612 -36.86 15.91 6.93
C ARG A 612 -35.69 16.61 7.60
N GLN A 613 -35.65 16.53 8.92
CA GLN A 613 -34.57 17.08 9.73
C GLN A 613 -33.75 15.94 10.35
N PHE A 614 -32.52 16.26 10.75
CA PHE A 614 -31.67 15.39 11.52
C PHE A 614 -32.39 14.96 12.83
N PRO A 615 -32.24 13.70 13.29
CA PRO A 615 -31.47 12.59 12.71
C PRO A 615 -32.24 11.76 11.67
N ALA A 616 -33.50 12.09 11.36
CA ALA A 616 -34.31 11.32 10.40
C ALA A 616 -33.90 11.56 8.93
N ASN A 617 -33.26 12.70 8.65
CA ASN A 617 -32.72 13.02 7.32
C ASN A 617 -31.37 12.33 7.10
N ALA A 618 -31.33 11.34 6.22
CA ALA A 618 -30.14 10.56 5.94
C ALA A 618 -28.99 11.39 5.34
N LEU A 619 -29.28 12.34 4.45
CA LEU A 619 -28.29 13.24 3.86
C LEU A 619 -27.59 14.08 4.94
N GLN A 620 -28.37 14.65 5.86
CA GLN A 620 -27.83 15.42 6.98
C GLN A 620 -27.02 14.52 7.92
N VAL A 621 -27.48 13.30 8.22
CA VAL A 621 -26.71 12.35 9.04
C VAL A 621 -25.36 12.05 8.41
N MET A 622 -25.30 11.79 7.10
CA MET A 622 -24.05 11.51 6.39
C MET A 622 -23.05 12.67 6.47
N ILE A 623 -23.54 13.90 6.24
CA ILE A 623 -22.69 15.10 6.17
C ILE A 623 -22.22 15.53 7.56
N LEU A 624 -23.15 15.64 8.52
CA LEU A 624 -22.87 16.18 9.85
C LEU A 624 -22.04 15.21 10.71
N SER A 625 -22.21 13.90 10.53
CA SER A 625 -21.35 12.89 11.17
C SER A 625 -19.96 12.78 10.52
N GLY A 626 -19.80 13.29 9.30
CA GLY A 626 -18.58 13.18 8.50
C GLY A 626 -18.42 11.86 7.75
N ALA A 627 -19.48 11.06 7.61
CA ALA A 627 -19.47 9.81 6.85
C ALA A 627 -19.10 10.03 5.38
N LYS A 628 -19.83 10.91 4.70
CA LYS A 628 -19.58 11.29 3.30
C LYS A 628 -20.28 12.62 2.98
N GLY A 629 -19.64 13.43 2.14
CA GLY A 629 -20.14 14.74 1.75
C GLY A 629 -19.74 15.86 2.72
N SER A 630 -20.16 17.07 2.38
CA SER A 630 -19.90 18.31 3.11
C SER A 630 -21.14 19.21 3.06
N ALA A 631 -21.16 20.27 3.86
CA ALA A 631 -22.23 21.27 3.83
C ALA A 631 -22.37 21.99 2.47
N VAL A 632 -21.35 21.90 1.60
CA VAL A 632 -21.39 22.41 0.22
C VAL A 632 -22.09 21.43 -0.73
N ASN A 633 -22.15 20.15 -0.38
CA ASN A 633 -22.84 19.13 -1.17
C ASN A 633 -24.33 19.04 -0.86
N ALA A 634 -24.72 19.34 0.40
CA ALA A 634 -26.12 19.58 0.77
C ALA A 634 -26.57 20.94 0.25
#